data_AF-A0A1G5ZX73-F1
#
_entry.id   AF-A0A1G5ZX73-F1
#
_cell.length_a   1.000
_cell.length_b   1.000
_cell.length_c   1.000
_cell.angle_alpha   90.00
_cell.angle_beta   90.00
_cell.angle_gamma   90.00
#
_symmetry.space_group_name_H-M   'P 1'
#
loop_
_entity.id
_entity.type
_entity.pdbx_description
1 polymer ?
#
loop_
_entity_poly.entity_id
_entity_poly.type
_entity_poly.pdbx_seq_one_letter_code
_entity_poly.pdbx_strand_id
1 'polypeptide(L)'
;MADPTVYCIHPAVGIARLGDSPEGFCISPEKPAQLPIECDANGNAAKDDAPIKNFKDSKGRIKRQAARFQIFVYDAVNPLGSPLKIGDHVEGGGNRGKLVDIQWRVQLANKKAAWFTFDGLRGEAGYAADAPLRNAGITDPVERQKLIIDAGPQAVDCTARRKASFGRDTNSAYAVTFPPTGMAPNDIDTLGEMMTDDSGRLLLLGGHGNSGSFLSGFGHPRIETYANSDGWFDDISDGPVMARLVMMEERVQALRYIDVEYPAWVLVGYPRYAPEVLDMITLEDVVEDMSIREFAYRTDMYGTAGTFDAPQKIDPTDTAALLHWQAGLVEWNPAYRPWFWRDIWPIIFRADEFSYFANILQQSNFPHNQSSRGTFDPYRLCIPPRVAPRALAQKEGRAKDDHVGGRLLEAVVEPSLMLLDATQAPGAADDAVVGDAAATLKAAAAAFTAAVCPPGDGEAPRTYATRWQQVFADNDTVAEPAYAEARSVFDAVVADVIARIAAAASPPRKRMLKLARASSRQEPGEPDRTTDPDEPIEAALRRLAFEYRSGQLLDRALTAAAKDATTDPGRSARQYLFDLLRKPGEENLFRLDANPATRTYHLPLMPLLAGDNPITNKTVSKFLRLTDTQLFLLRQWAAGIFIDEVDAGFTPAIDPWQPYKDWNVPGGRGLDKGVLSNGLGGAFCPGGEVTWIIRNPAIWREPYRIKADPEWYSFALTAAQENANRWGAGVSEEGYIAYASDPLSQGSDLDVGLQPGDLTKLSGLPWQADFNECSTQTIDVTYEEWNVLYPDSVGNTLMERERRVWETLWWPAHRPMQAYYLAGKDFQFRNWARGIPQTLAGDLKMVTEWSKLGFIVRNPSGKLDQPSPQKKYICVEDSGE
;
A
#
# COMPACT_ATOMS: atom_id res chain seq x y z
N MET A 1 19.94 -10.54 27.43
CA MET A 1 21.19 -10.18 26.72
C MET A 1 20.83 -9.01 25.82
N ALA A 2 21.70 -8.00 25.66
CA ALA A 2 21.43 -6.95 24.69
C ALA A 2 21.44 -7.58 23.29
N ASP A 3 20.53 -7.17 22.41
CA ASP A 3 20.51 -7.64 21.02
C ASP A 3 21.85 -7.29 20.35
N PRO A 4 22.41 -8.19 19.52
CA PRO A 4 23.68 -7.95 18.85
C PRO A 4 23.56 -6.77 17.87
N THR A 5 24.67 -6.04 17.69
CA THR A 5 24.78 -4.99 16.68
C THR A 5 24.64 -5.60 15.28
N VAL A 6 23.73 -5.04 14.47
CA VAL A 6 23.47 -5.47 13.09
C VAL A 6 23.78 -4.33 12.13
N TYR A 7 24.45 -4.64 11.03
CA TYR A 7 24.70 -3.70 9.93
C TYR A 7 23.81 -4.06 8.75
N CYS A 8 23.10 -3.07 8.18
CA CYS A 8 22.22 -3.28 7.03
C CYS A 8 22.48 -2.24 5.95
N ILE A 9 22.37 -2.64 4.67
CA ILE A 9 22.43 -1.73 3.54
C ILE A 9 21.03 -1.15 3.30
N HIS A 10 20.94 0.19 3.19
CA HIS A 10 19.73 0.93 2.83
C HIS A 10 19.97 1.90 1.67
N PRO A 11 18.98 2.12 0.79
CA PRO A 11 17.68 1.44 0.77
C PRO A 11 17.82 -0.06 0.52
N ALA A 12 16.89 -0.86 1.03
CA ALA A 12 16.88 -2.30 0.86
C ALA A 12 16.66 -2.70 -0.61
N VAL A 13 15.91 -1.89 -1.34
CA VAL A 13 15.76 -1.91 -2.79
C VAL A 13 15.98 -0.49 -3.30
N GLY A 14 17.10 -0.26 -3.99
CA GLY A 14 17.39 1.03 -4.63
C GLY A 14 16.83 1.11 -6.04
N ILE A 15 16.41 2.30 -6.46
CA ILE A 15 15.90 2.56 -7.81
C ILE A 15 16.86 3.48 -8.54
N ALA A 16 17.52 2.96 -9.58
CA ALA A 16 18.29 3.72 -10.55
C ALA A 16 17.44 3.93 -11.82
N ARG A 17 17.73 4.96 -12.60
CA ARG A 17 17.00 5.24 -13.86
C ARG A 17 17.92 5.53 -15.02
N LEU A 18 17.54 4.99 -16.18
CA LEU A 18 18.23 5.15 -17.45
C LEU A 18 18.34 6.63 -17.88
N GLY A 19 19.33 6.92 -18.73
CA GLY A 19 19.59 8.25 -19.28
C GLY A 19 20.68 8.21 -20.36
N ASP A 20 20.46 8.87 -21.50
CA ASP A 20 21.36 8.85 -22.65
C ASP A 20 22.51 9.86 -22.55
N SER A 21 22.63 10.60 -21.44
CA SER A 21 23.81 11.40 -21.16
C SER A 21 25.00 10.48 -20.80
N PRO A 22 26.14 10.57 -21.51
CA PRO A 22 27.31 9.75 -21.23
C PRO A 22 27.88 9.99 -19.84
N GLU A 23 27.96 11.26 -19.41
CA GLU A 23 28.61 11.66 -18.16
C GLU A 23 27.66 12.31 -17.16
N GLY A 24 26.51 12.83 -17.61
CA GLY A 24 25.57 13.53 -16.76
C GLY A 24 24.72 12.57 -15.93
N PHE A 25 24.68 12.78 -14.62
CA PHE A 25 23.81 12.05 -13.71
C PHE A 25 23.37 12.92 -12.53
N CYS A 26 22.40 12.41 -11.77
CA CYS A 26 21.92 12.93 -10.49
C CYS A 26 21.66 11.74 -9.55
N ILE A 27 21.37 12.00 -8.27
CA ILE A 27 20.96 10.96 -7.33
C ILE A 27 19.44 10.83 -7.37
N SER A 28 18.93 9.59 -7.38
CA SER A 28 17.50 9.30 -7.36
C SER A 28 16.80 9.88 -6.12
N PRO A 29 15.50 10.20 -6.20
CA PRO A 29 14.70 10.60 -5.05
C PRO A 29 14.78 9.61 -3.87
N GLU A 30 14.92 10.13 -2.66
CA GLU A 30 14.96 9.35 -1.41
C GLU A 30 13.74 9.62 -0.52
N LYS A 31 12.86 10.53 -0.97
CA LYS A 31 11.59 10.87 -0.32
C LYS A 31 10.45 10.81 -1.35
N PRO A 32 9.20 10.61 -0.90
CA PRO A 32 8.06 10.58 -1.81
C PRO A 32 7.91 11.90 -2.58
N ALA A 33 7.71 11.83 -3.90
CA ALA A 33 7.48 12.99 -4.77
C ALA A 33 8.61 14.03 -4.76
N GLN A 34 9.83 13.62 -4.39
CA GLN A 34 10.99 14.48 -4.39
C GLN A 34 11.56 14.57 -5.82
N LEU A 35 12.04 15.75 -6.21
CA LEU A 35 12.91 15.85 -7.38
C LEU A 35 14.22 15.06 -7.15
N PRO A 36 14.85 14.52 -8.21
CA PRO A 36 16.20 13.97 -8.10
C PRO A 36 17.16 14.98 -7.47
N ILE A 37 18.19 14.50 -6.78
CA ILE A 37 19.13 15.33 -6.03
C ILE A 37 20.33 15.67 -6.93
N GLU A 38 20.70 16.94 -7.02
CA GLU A 38 21.90 17.34 -7.77
C GLU A 38 23.16 16.77 -7.11
N CYS A 39 24.13 16.32 -7.91
CA CYS A 39 25.42 15.87 -7.41
C CYS A 39 26.57 16.34 -8.31
N ASP A 40 27.79 16.28 -7.81
CA ASP A 40 28.99 16.51 -8.61
C ASP A 40 29.42 15.24 -9.39
N ALA A 41 30.50 15.35 -10.17
CA ALA A 41 31.05 14.25 -10.97
C ALA A 41 31.67 13.09 -10.14
N ASN A 42 31.81 13.29 -8.83
CA ASN A 42 32.26 12.28 -7.86
C ASN A 42 31.08 11.67 -7.07
N GLY A 43 29.84 12.04 -7.42
CA GLY A 43 28.65 11.52 -6.74
C GLY A 43 28.35 12.20 -5.40
N ASN A 44 29.05 13.27 -5.05
CA ASN A 44 28.74 14.02 -3.83
C ASN A 44 27.47 14.82 -4.04
N ALA A 45 26.47 14.58 -3.20
CA ALA A 45 25.22 15.35 -3.23
C ALA A 45 25.47 16.84 -2.97
N ALA A 46 24.68 17.68 -3.63
CA ALA A 46 24.62 19.09 -3.34
C ALA A 46 24.21 19.33 -1.88
N LYS A 47 24.61 20.48 -1.33
CA LYS A 47 24.31 20.86 0.05
C LYS A 47 22.81 20.72 0.33
N ASP A 48 22.49 20.11 1.48
CA ASP A 48 21.12 19.86 1.96
C ASP A 48 20.27 19.02 0.99
N ASP A 49 20.91 18.15 0.18
CA ASP A 49 20.30 17.33 -0.88
C ASP A 49 19.42 18.19 -1.83
N ALA A 50 19.96 19.34 -2.25
CA ALA A 50 19.27 20.28 -3.14
C ALA A 50 18.81 19.60 -4.45
N PRO A 51 17.62 19.93 -4.95
CA PRO A 51 17.06 19.31 -6.14
C PRO A 51 17.90 19.62 -7.40
N ILE A 52 17.82 18.71 -8.35
CA ILE A 52 18.41 18.82 -9.68
C ILE A 52 17.98 20.12 -10.37
N LYS A 53 18.92 20.76 -11.07
CA LYS A 53 18.67 21.99 -11.81
C LYS A 53 18.16 21.74 -13.22
N ASN A 54 18.71 20.74 -13.89
CA ASN A 54 18.30 20.33 -15.23
C ASN A 54 18.33 18.80 -15.32
N PHE A 55 17.28 18.21 -15.87
CA PHE A 55 17.17 16.77 -16.12
C PHE A 55 18.01 16.32 -17.30
N LYS A 56 18.26 17.22 -18.25
CA LYS A 56 19.03 16.98 -19.45
C LYS A 56 20.35 17.75 -19.41
N ASP A 57 21.34 17.21 -20.11
CA ASP A 57 22.59 17.91 -20.36
C ASP A 57 22.44 18.98 -21.45
N SER A 58 23.52 19.72 -21.72
CA SER A 58 23.52 20.82 -22.69
C SER A 58 23.25 20.38 -24.13
N LYS A 59 23.24 19.08 -24.43
CA LYS A 59 22.90 18.51 -25.74
C LYS A 59 21.47 17.94 -25.78
N GLY A 60 20.69 18.10 -24.71
CA GLY A 60 19.33 17.57 -24.63
C GLY A 60 19.27 16.08 -24.33
N ARG A 61 20.33 15.47 -23.80
CA ARG A 61 20.35 14.06 -23.37
C ARG A 61 20.00 13.96 -21.89
N ILE A 62 19.14 13.03 -21.52
CA ILE A 62 18.69 12.77 -20.16
C ILE A 62 19.86 12.32 -19.27
N LYS A 63 20.04 13.00 -18.15
CA LYS A 63 20.94 12.56 -17.08
C LYS A 63 20.40 11.29 -16.43
N ARG A 64 21.28 10.32 -16.19
CA ARG A 64 20.94 9.10 -15.42
C ARG A 64 20.59 9.45 -13.97
N GLN A 65 19.75 8.65 -13.33
CA GLN A 65 19.50 8.76 -11.89
C GLN A 65 20.17 7.60 -11.15
N ALA A 66 21.04 7.92 -10.21
CA ALA A 66 21.82 6.95 -9.45
C ALA A 66 21.09 6.54 -8.16
N ALA A 67 20.94 5.24 -7.93
CA ALA A 67 20.53 4.73 -6.63
C ALA A 67 21.67 4.90 -5.63
N ARG A 68 21.45 5.64 -4.53
CA ARG A 68 22.42 5.85 -3.46
C ARG A 68 22.20 4.85 -2.33
N PHE A 69 23.22 4.08 -1.98
CA PHE A 69 23.21 3.11 -0.89
C PHE A 69 24.19 3.50 0.21
N GLN A 70 23.80 3.21 1.45
CA GLN A 70 24.61 3.45 2.63
C GLN A 70 24.34 2.38 3.69
N ILE A 71 25.22 2.28 4.67
CA ILE A 71 25.12 1.29 5.74
C ILE A 71 24.50 1.94 6.97
N PHE A 72 23.55 1.26 7.58
CA PHE A 72 22.99 1.61 8.88
C PHE A 72 23.41 0.61 9.93
N VAL A 73 23.63 1.09 11.14
CA VAL A 73 23.86 0.27 12.33
C VAL A 73 22.60 0.26 13.21
N TYR A 74 22.18 -0.95 13.58
CA TYR A 74 21.07 -1.23 14.49
C TYR A 74 21.62 -1.83 15.78
N ASP A 75 21.22 -1.27 16.90
CA ASP A 75 21.62 -1.72 18.24
C ASP A 75 20.56 -1.27 19.27
N ALA A 76 20.77 -1.60 20.55
CA ALA A 76 19.84 -1.23 21.62
C ALA A 76 19.64 0.29 21.81
N VAL A 77 20.60 1.11 21.38
CA VAL A 77 20.53 2.59 21.43
C VAL A 77 19.86 3.14 20.16
N ASN A 78 20.07 2.49 19.02
CA ASN A 78 19.59 2.87 17.70
C ASN A 78 18.63 1.82 17.11
N PRO A 79 17.45 1.58 17.73
CA PRO A 79 16.53 0.53 17.27
C PRO A 79 15.91 0.81 15.90
N LEU A 80 15.88 2.08 15.47
CA LEU A 80 15.44 2.47 14.11
C LEU A 80 16.59 2.51 13.09
N GLY A 81 17.81 2.23 13.54
CA GLY A 81 19.02 2.34 12.74
C GLY A 81 19.55 3.78 12.66
N SER A 82 20.88 3.90 12.60
CA SER A 82 21.57 5.17 12.32
C SER A 82 22.60 5.00 11.20
N PRO A 83 22.82 6.00 10.33
CA PRO A 83 23.82 5.89 9.27
C PRO A 83 25.24 5.73 9.84
N LEU A 84 25.94 4.69 9.39
CA LEU A 84 27.33 4.43 9.73
C LEU A 84 28.26 5.33 8.92
N LYS A 85 29.30 5.88 9.56
CA LYS A 85 30.26 6.80 8.92
C LYS A 85 31.67 6.25 8.99
N ILE A 86 32.47 6.55 7.96
CA ILE A 86 33.92 6.30 8.01
C ILE A 86 34.50 7.02 9.23
N GLY A 87 35.24 6.28 10.05
CA GLY A 87 35.79 6.73 11.32
C GLY A 87 35.01 6.26 12.56
N ASP A 88 33.80 5.72 12.40
CA ASP A 88 33.04 5.13 13.51
C ASP A 88 33.68 3.82 13.98
N HIS A 89 33.38 3.42 15.23
CA HIS A 89 33.78 2.11 15.74
C HIS A 89 32.80 1.04 15.25
N VAL A 90 33.33 -0.09 14.79
CA VAL A 90 32.55 -1.24 14.32
C VAL A 90 33.04 -2.53 14.97
N GLU A 91 32.12 -3.45 15.25
CA GLU A 91 32.42 -4.75 15.85
C GLU A 91 31.46 -5.83 15.36
N GLY A 92 31.96 -7.07 15.24
CA GLY A 92 31.20 -8.19 14.70
C GLY A 92 32.11 -9.35 14.29
N GLY A 93 31.62 -10.60 14.38
CA GLY A 93 32.39 -11.78 13.96
C GLY A 93 33.72 -12.00 14.71
N GLY A 94 33.84 -11.49 15.95
CA GLY A 94 35.08 -11.51 16.73
C GLY A 94 36.09 -10.41 16.38
N ASN A 95 35.77 -9.54 15.42
CA ASN A 95 36.55 -8.37 15.04
C ASN A 95 35.98 -7.12 15.73
N ARG A 96 36.86 -6.17 16.08
CA ARG A 96 36.48 -4.79 16.43
C ARG A 96 37.54 -3.79 15.94
N GLY A 97 37.17 -2.54 15.70
CA GLY A 97 38.11 -1.53 15.19
C GLY A 97 37.43 -0.28 14.67
N LYS A 98 38.23 0.64 14.10
CA LYS A 98 37.74 1.87 13.49
C LYS A 98 37.48 1.67 12.00
N LEU A 99 36.29 1.99 11.50
CA LEU A 99 35.96 1.92 10.08
C LEU A 99 36.86 2.88 9.29
N VAL A 100 37.57 2.38 8.29
CA VAL A 100 38.49 3.17 7.45
C VAL A 100 38.10 3.15 5.97
N ASP A 101 37.35 2.14 5.54
CA ASP A 101 36.86 2.03 4.16
C ASP A 101 35.60 1.13 4.12
N ILE A 102 34.84 1.22 3.04
CA ILE A 102 33.71 0.35 2.72
C ILE A 102 33.94 -0.19 1.31
N GLN A 103 34.00 -1.51 1.20
CA GLN A 103 34.07 -2.21 -0.09
C GLN A 103 32.66 -2.60 -0.51
N TRP A 104 32.24 -2.16 -1.69
CA TRP A 104 30.96 -2.48 -2.30
C TRP A 104 31.15 -3.48 -3.44
N ARG A 105 30.25 -4.45 -3.56
CA ARG A 105 30.17 -5.38 -4.69
C ARG A 105 28.75 -5.43 -5.22
N VAL A 106 28.60 -5.41 -6.54
CA VAL A 106 27.30 -5.49 -7.21
C VAL A 106 27.42 -6.38 -8.44
N GLN A 107 26.38 -7.13 -8.78
CA GLN A 107 26.28 -7.83 -10.06
C GLN A 107 24.93 -7.49 -10.71
N LEU A 108 24.96 -7.05 -11.97
CA LEU A 108 23.76 -6.71 -12.74
C LEU A 108 23.58 -7.68 -13.90
N ALA A 109 22.33 -8.04 -14.15
CA ALA A 109 21.96 -8.80 -15.34
C ALA A 109 20.60 -8.38 -15.91
N ASN A 110 20.36 -8.75 -17.16
CA ASN A 110 19.08 -8.66 -17.85
C ASN A 110 18.72 -10.03 -18.42
N LYS A 111 17.63 -10.63 -17.94
CA LYS A 111 17.16 -11.94 -18.39
C LYS A 111 15.92 -11.87 -19.30
N LYS A 112 15.48 -10.68 -19.72
CA LYS A 112 14.20 -10.49 -20.43
C LYS A 112 14.10 -11.31 -21.71
N ALA A 113 15.16 -11.35 -22.53
CA ALA A 113 15.15 -12.04 -23.82
C ALA A 113 15.14 -13.58 -23.67
N ALA A 114 15.62 -14.09 -22.53
CA ALA A 114 15.63 -15.52 -22.20
C ALA A 114 14.32 -15.99 -21.53
N TRP A 115 13.45 -15.08 -21.12
CA TRP A 115 12.29 -15.39 -20.28
C TRP A 115 11.01 -15.70 -21.08
N PHE A 116 9.93 -16.00 -20.36
CA PHE A 116 8.60 -16.21 -20.94
C PHE A 116 8.02 -14.94 -21.55
N THR A 117 7.08 -15.09 -22.49
CA THR A 117 6.30 -13.97 -23.00
C THR A 117 5.37 -13.44 -21.90
N PHE A 118 5.25 -12.12 -21.80
CA PHE A 118 4.26 -11.49 -20.94
C PHE A 118 2.85 -11.60 -21.54
N ASP A 119 1.87 -12.07 -20.76
CA ASP A 119 0.47 -12.27 -21.17
C ASP A 119 -0.46 -11.97 -19.98
N GLY A 120 -0.56 -10.69 -19.62
CA GLY A 120 -1.34 -10.22 -18.47
C GLY A 120 -0.90 -10.89 -17.17
N LEU A 121 -1.86 -11.50 -16.46
CA LEU A 121 -1.61 -12.20 -15.20
C LEU A 121 -1.07 -13.63 -15.36
N ARG A 122 -0.89 -14.12 -16.59
CA ARG A 122 -0.31 -15.46 -16.80
C ARG A 122 1.14 -15.48 -16.30
N GLY A 123 1.40 -16.35 -15.33
CA GLY A 123 2.70 -16.48 -14.67
C GLY A 123 2.72 -15.98 -13.22
N GLU A 124 1.71 -15.20 -12.78
CA GLU A 124 1.67 -14.65 -11.42
C GLU A 124 1.71 -15.75 -10.34
N ALA A 125 1.02 -16.86 -10.60
CA ALA A 125 1.05 -18.07 -9.78
C ALA A 125 2.12 -19.09 -10.21
N GLY A 126 3.11 -18.66 -11.00
CA GLY A 126 4.11 -19.52 -11.63
C GLY A 126 3.82 -19.84 -13.10
N TYR A 127 4.88 -20.17 -13.86
CA TYR A 127 4.79 -20.56 -15.26
C TYR A 127 4.65 -22.07 -15.42
N ALA A 128 3.72 -22.49 -16.27
CA ALA A 128 3.63 -23.88 -16.71
C ALA A 128 4.85 -24.26 -17.58
N ALA A 129 5.20 -25.55 -17.61
CA ALA A 129 6.35 -26.04 -18.37
C ALA A 129 6.26 -25.78 -19.88
N ASP A 130 5.05 -25.62 -20.41
CA ASP A 130 4.75 -25.32 -21.82
C ASP A 130 4.47 -23.83 -22.06
N ALA A 131 4.73 -22.96 -21.08
CA ALA A 131 4.56 -21.53 -21.26
C ALA A 131 5.47 -21.00 -22.39
N PRO A 132 4.94 -20.16 -23.29
CA PRO A 132 5.69 -19.65 -24.42
C PRO A 132 6.89 -18.81 -23.96
N LEU A 133 8.06 -19.14 -24.50
CA LEU A 133 9.29 -18.39 -24.30
C LEU A 133 9.40 -17.26 -25.32
N ARG A 134 9.98 -16.14 -24.91
CA ARG A 134 10.58 -15.21 -25.88
C ARG A 134 11.72 -15.92 -26.59
N ASN A 135 11.94 -15.55 -27.85
CA ASN A 135 12.92 -16.17 -28.73
C ASN A 135 12.75 -17.69 -28.81
N ALA A 136 11.51 -18.19 -28.91
CA ALA A 136 11.21 -19.62 -28.89
C ALA A 136 11.89 -20.42 -30.02
N GLY A 137 12.28 -19.74 -31.11
CA GLY A 137 13.07 -20.35 -32.19
C GLY A 137 14.50 -20.72 -31.79
N ILE A 138 15.03 -20.19 -30.68
CA ILE A 138 16.35 -20.51 -30.13
C ILE A 138 16.17 -21.60 -29.07
N THR A 139 16.50 -22.84 -29.45
CA THR A 139 16.27 -24.05 -28.64
C THR A 139 17.54 -24.65 -28.06
N ASP A 140 18.71 -24.35 -28.63
CA ASP A 140 19.99 -24.81 -28.08
C ASP A 140 20.23 -24.14 -26.70
N PRO A 141 20.49 -24.92 -25.62
CA PRO A 141 20.64 -24.36 -24.28
C PRO A 141 21.77 -23.33 -24.15
N VAL A 142 22.87 -23.50 -24.90
CA VAL A 142 24.02 -22.58 -24.88
C VAL A 142 23.67 -21.30 -25.62
N GLU A 143 23.01 -21.37 -26.76
CA GLU A 143 22.52 -20.17 -27.46
C GLU A 143 21.43 -19.44 -26.68
N ARG A 144 20.55 -20.15 -25.96
CA ARG A 144 19.59 -19.51 -25.04
C ARG A 144 20.28 -18.79 -23.89
N GLN A 145 21.40 -19.33 -23.39
CA GLN A 145 22.16 -18.66 -22.33
C GLN A 145 22.68 -17.30 -22.80
N LYS A 146 23.02 -17.15 -24.09
CA LYS A 146 23.44 -15.88 -24.68
C LYS A 146 22.32 -14.83 -24.78
N LEU A 147 21.07 -15.20 -24.49
CA LEU A 147 19.95 -14.26 -24.36
C LEU A 147 19.93 -13.56 -22.99
N ILE A 148 20.79 -13.94 -22.05
CA ILE A 148 20.97 -13.24 -20.78
C ILE A 148 22.14 -12.26 -20.95
N ILE A 149 21.91 -10.98 -20.65
CA ILE A 149 23.01 -10.02 -20.47
C ILE A 149 23.51 -10.19 -19.04
N ASP A 150 24.74 -10.65 -18.86
CA ASP A 150 25.39 -10.81 -17.56
C ASP A 150 26.71 -10.03 -17.59
N ALA A 151 26.73 -8.90 -16.91
CA ALA A 151 27.91 -8.04 -16.85
C ALA A 151 28.96 -8.51 -15.84
N GLY A 152 28.67 -9.60 -15.10
CA GLY A 152 29.48 -10.08 -14.00
C GLY A 152 29.51 -9.13 -12.80
N PRO A 153 30.12 -9.56 -11.68
CA PRO A 153 30.24 -8.73 -10.51
C PRO A 153 31.30 -7.63 -10.71
N GLN A 154 31.05 -6.44 -10.18
CA GLN A 154 31.99 -5.33 -10.08
C GLN A 154 32.14 -4.93 -8.61
N ALA A 155 33.31 -4.42 -8.24
CA ALA A 155 33.53 -3.86 -6.91
C ALA A 155 34.27 -2.51 -6.96
N VAL A 156 34.03 -1.73 -5.90
CA VAL A 156 34.60 -0.41 -5.66
C VAL A 156 34.86 -0.22 -4.16
N ASP A 157 35.79 0.66 -3.84
CA ASP A 157 36.05 1.12 -2.48
C ASP A 157 36.12 2.66 -2.45
N CYS A 158 36.42 3.25 -1.30
CA CYS A 158 36.46 4.70 -1.13
C CYS A 158 37.86 5.27 -1.35
N THR A 159 38.89 4.43 -1.48
CA THR A 159 40.31 4.85 -1.37
C THR A 159 41.13 4.61 -2.64
N ALA A 160 41.05 3.41 -3.23
CA ALA A 160 41.87 2.98 -4.35
C ALA A 160 41.08 2.93 -5.67
N ARG A 161 39.90 2.30 -5.67
CA ARG A 161 39.08 2.06 -6.87
C ARG A 161 37.67 2.57 -6.64
N ARG A 162 37.48 3.88 -6.84
CA ARG A 162 36.20 4.55 -6.59
C ARG A 162 35.16 4.44 -7.70
N LYS A 163 35.49 3.85 -8.86
CA LYS A 163 34.59 3.70 -10.02
C LYS A 163 34.78 2.35 -10.69
N ALA A 164 33.70 1.75 -11.15
CA ALA A 164 33.68 0.55 -11.99
C ALA A 164 32.52 0.59 -12.99
N SER A 165 32.60 -0.20 -14.05
CA SER A 165 31.62 -0.25 -15.14
C SER A 165 31.15 -1.68 -15.36
N PHE A 166 29.87 -1.86 -15.71
CA PHE A 166 29.25 -3.16 -16.00
C PHE A 166 29.22 -3.39 -17.52
N GLY A 167 30.40 -3.40 -18.14
CA GLY A 167 30.55 -3.43 -19.60
C GLY A 167 31.12 -4.72 -20.18
N ARG A 168 30.93 -4.91 -21.49
CA ARG A 168 31.37 -6.08 -22.28
C ARG A 168 32.84 -6.47 -22.09
N ASP A 169 33.73 -5.50 -21.86
CA ASP A 169 35.17 -5.72 -21.75
C ASP A 169 35.74 -5.32 -20.38
N THR A 170 34.88 -5.22 -19.35
CA THR A 170 35.24 -4.58 -18.06
C THR A 170 35.67 -5.55 -16.97
N ASN A 171 35.35 -6.84 -17.07
CA ASN A 171 35.72 -7.87 -16.09
C ASN A 171 36.45 -9.03 -16.76
N SER A 172 37.77 -9.03 -16.70
CA SER A 172 38.59 -10.12 -17.26
C SER A 172 38.59 -11.40 -16.41
N ALA A 173 38.10 -11.32 -15.17
CA ALA A 173 38.03 -12.45 -14.24
C ALA A 173 36.71 -13.22 -14.33
N TYR A 174 35.76 -12.73 -15.12
CA TYR A 174 34.43 -13.32 -15.29
C TYR A 174 34.06 -13.41 -16.77
N ALA A 175 33.38 -14.48 -17.18
CA ALA A 175 32.91 -14.65 -18.55
C ALA A 175 31.60 -13.87 -18.77
N VAL A 176 31.71 -12.57 -19.05
CA VAL A 176 30.53 -11.73 -19.31
C VAL A 176 29.81 -12.14 -20.59
N THR A 177 28.49 -11.95 -20.61
CA THR A 177 27.63 -12.24 -21.76
C THR A 177 26.87 -10.98 -22.17
N PHE A 178 26.98 -10.61 -23.44
CA PHE A 178 26.30 -9.46 -24.03
C PHE A 178 25.78 -9.83 -25.42
N PRO A 179 24.71 -9.17 -25.90
CA PRO A 179 24.17 -9.43 -27.23
C PRO A 179 25.22 -9.13 -28.33
N PRO A 180 25.03 -9.62 -29.56
CA PRO A 180 25.92 -9.29 -30.68
C PRO A 180 26.03 -7.78 -30.90
N THR A 181 27.16 -7.32 -31.44
CA THR A 181 27.33 -5.95 -31.94
C THR A 181 26.73 -5.81 -33.34
N GLY A 182 26.40 -4.58 -33.77
CA GLY A 182 25.76 -4.29 -35.04
C GLY A 182 24.24 -4.49 -35.03
N MET A 183 23.61 -4.47 -33.85
CA MET A 183 22.17 -4.44 -33.70
C MET A 183 21.59 -3.10 -34.16
N ALA A 184 20.30 -3.10 -34.47
CA ALA A 184 19.56 -1.89 -34.81
C ALA A 184 18.39 -1.67 -33.84
N PRO A 185 18.11 -0.43 -33.40
CA PRO A 185 18.84 0.79 -33.72
C PRO A 185 20.14 0.99 -32.91
N ASN A 186 20.31 0.32 -31.77
CA ASN A 186 21.46 0.53 -30.89
C ASN A 186 22.10 -0.80 -30.45
N ASP A 187 23.41 -0.75 -30.23
CA ASP A 187 24.14 -1.80 -29.52
C ASP A 187 24.03 -1.61 -28.00
N ILE A 188 24.21 -2.72 -27.27
CA ILE A 188 24.25 -2.74 -25.81
C ILE A 188 25.60 -3.29 -25.39
N ASP A 189 26.43 -2.43 -24.84
CA ASP A 189 27.79 -2.76 -24.40
C ASP A 189 28.01 -2.55 -22.89
N THR A 190 26.98 -2.08 -22.18
CA THR A 190 27.00 -1.88 -20.73
C THR A 190 25.61 -1.99 -20.11
N LEU A 191 25.55 -2.46 -18.86
CA LEU A 191 24.36 -2.36 -17.99
C LEU A 191 24.44 -1.18 -17.02
N GLY A 192 25.53 -0.42 -17.03
CA GLY A 192 25.69 0.80 -16.24
C GLY A 192 27.06 0.95 -15.59
N GLU A 193 27.10 1.68 -14.49
CA GLU A 193 28.31 2.04 -13.76
C GLU A 193 28.05 2.11 -12.25
N MET A 194 29.11 2.01 -11.45
CA MET A 194 29.04 2.21 -10.01
C MET A 194 30.19 3.07 -9.50
N MET A 195 29.96 3.84 -8.43
CA MET A 195 30.99 4.65 -7.80
C MET A 195 30.74 4.91 -6.32
N THR A 196 31.76 5.36 -5.60
CA THR A 196 31.64 5.83 -4.21
C THR A 196 31.73 7.34 -4.13
N ASP A 197 30.89 7.95 -3.30
CA ASP A 197 31.06 9.35 -2.90
C ASP A 197 32.17 9.52 -1.83
N ASP A 198 32.47 10.76 -1.46
CA ASP A 198 33.57 11.05 -0.51
C ASP A 198 33.26 10.58 0.93
N SER A 199 32.01 10.20 1.21
CA SER A 199 31.57 9.63 2.50
C SER A 199 31.55 8.09 2.49
N GLY A 200 31.88 7.47 1.37
CA GLY A 200 31.88 6.02 1.16
C GLY A 200 30.52 5.39 0.90
N ARG A 201 29.52 6.20 0.54
CA ARG A 201 28.22 5.73 0.06
C ARG A 201 28.35 5.28 -1.39
N LEU A 202 27.67 4.21 -1.75
CA LEU A 202 27.64 3.70 -3.11
C LEU A 202 26.59 4.46 -3.93
N LEU A 203 26.95 4.82 -5.16
CA LEU A 203 26.04 5.27 -6.20
C LEU A 203 26.06 4.26 -7.34
N LEU A 204 24.90 3.75 -7.71
CA LEU A 204 24.74 2.84 -8.84
C LEU A 204 23.93 3.50 -9.95
N LEU A 205 24.50 3.56 -11.15
CA LEU A 205 23.89 4.10 -12.37
C LEU A 205 23.50 2.95 -13.29
N GLY A 206 22.30 3.00 -13.85
CA GLY A 206 21.88 2.08 -14.90
C GLY A 206 22.53 2.36 -16.26
N GLY A 207 22.06 1.61 -17.27
CA GLY A 207 22.43 1.79 -18.67
C GLY A 207 22.03 3.15 -19.27
N HIS A 208 22.23 3.26 -20.57
CA HIS A 208 22.00 4.49 -21.33
C HIS A 208 20.64 4.57 -22.02
N GLY A 209 19.77 3.57 -21.82
CA GLY A 209 18.47 3.45 -22.47
C GLY A 209 18.56 2.90 -23.90
N ASN A 210 19.60 2.12 -24.18
CA ASN A 210 19.79 1.45 -25.45
C ASN A 210 18.94 0.19 -25.54
N SER A 211 18.21 0.07 -26.66
CA SER A 211 17.52 -1.16 -27.06
C SER A 211 17.81 -1.44 -28.53
N GLY A 212 17.94 -2.72 -28.87
CA GLY A 212 18.31 -3.14 -30.21
C GLY A 212 17.91 -4.58 -30.52
N SER A 213 17.78 -4.86 -31.82
CA SER A 213 17.49 -6.19 -32.36
C SER A 213 18.66 -6.71 -33.19
N PHE A 214 19.02 -7.98 -33.00
CA PHE A 214 20.00 -8.67 -33.85
C PHE A 214 19.38 -9.21 -35.15
N LEU A 215 18.05 -9.26 -35.25
CA LEU A 215 17.38 -9.63 -36.49
C LEU A 215 17.56 -8.53 -37.54
N SER A 216 17.83 -8.94 -38.78
CA SER A 216 18.09 -8.07 -39.92
C SER A 216 17.31 -8.52 -41.17
N GLY A 217 17.26 -7.68 -42.19
CA GLY A 217 16.54 -7.94 -43.44
C GLY A 217 15.23 -7.15 -43.55
N PHE A 218 14.44 -7.47 -44.58
CA PHE A 218 13.23 -6.70 -44.90
C PHE A 218 12.23 -6.73 -43.73
N GLY A 219 11.90 -5.54 -43.21
CA GLY A 219 10.95 -5.38 -42.10
C GLY A 219 11.57 -5.46 -40.70
N HIS A 220 12.89 -5.61 -40.55
CA HIS A 220 13.58 -5.48 -39.26
C HIS A 220 14.41 -4.18 -39.20
N PRO A 221 14.62 -3.58 -38.01
CA PRO A 221 14.04 -3.98 -36.72
C PRO A 221 12.53 -3.69 -36.66
N ARG A 222 11.76 -4.54 -35.97
CA ARG A 222 10.31 -4.37 -35.76
C ARG A 222 9.93 -4.67 -34.32
N ILE A 223 8.94 -3.96 -33.82
CA ILE A 223 8.23 -4.29 -32.59
C ILE A 223 7.02 -5.16 -32.96
N GLU A 224 6.82 -6.27 -32.26
CA GLU A 224 5.74 -7.21 -32.54
C GLU A 224 4.52 -6.95 -31.65
N THR A 225 4.77 -6.69 -30.37
CA THR A 225 3.78 -6.31 -29.36
C THR A 225 4.42 -5.35 -28.35
N TYR A 226 3.60 -4.72 -27.50
CA TYR A 226 4.06 -3.83 -26.44
C TYR A 226 5.08 -4.48 -25.47
N ALA A 227 4.98 -5.79 -25.22
CA ALA A 227 5.79 -6.47 -24.21
C ALA A 227 6.70 -7.57 -24.75
N ASN A 228 6.43 -8.11 -25.94
CA ASN A 228 7.14 -9.27 -26.49
C ASN A 228 7.55 -8.99 -27.93
N SER A 229 8.86 -8.89 -28.15
CA SER A 229 9.45 -8.80 -29.49
C SER A 229 10.68 -9.71 -29.56
N ASP A 230 10.60 -10.78 -30.36
CA ASP A 230 11.73 -11.68 -30.56
C ASP A 230 12.90 -10.96 -31.26
N GLY A 231 14.13 -11.33 -30.91
CA GLY A 231 15.34 -10.73 -31.44
C GLY A 231 15.85 -9.51 -30.70
N TRP A 232 15.09 -8.98 -29.74
CA TRP A 232 15.40 -7.72 -29.05
C TRP A 232 16.11 -7.90 -27.71
N PHE A 233 16.88 -6.89 -27.35
CA PHE A 233 17.51 -6.67 -26.05
C PHE A 233 17.30 -5.21 -25.62
N ASP A 234 17.36 -4.96 -24.32
CA ASP A 234 17.47 -3.62 -23.72
C ASP A 234 18.47 -3.61 -22.56
N ASP A 235 18.84 -2.43 -22.07
CA ASP A 235 19.85 -2.24 -21.01
C ASP A 235 19.24 -1.97 -19.62
N ILE A 236 17.97 -2.33 -19.43
CA ILE A 236 17.38 -2.50 -18.09
C ILE A 236 18.12 -3.61 -17.35
N SER A 237 18.24 -3.53 -16.03
CA SER A 237 18.87 -4.57 -15.23
C SER A 237 18.45 -4.51 -13.77
N ASP A 238 18.76 -5.57 -13.04
CA ASP A 238 18.64 -5.61 -11.59
C ASP A 238 19.65 -6.59 -10.99
N GLY A 239 19.91 -6.48 -9.68
CA GLY A 239 20.74 -7.45 -8.98
C GLY A 239 21.14 -7.07 -7.55
N PRO A 240 21.89 -7.96 -6.86
CA PRO A 240 22.25 -7.79 -5.46
C PRO A 240 23.34 -6.73 -5.25
N VAL A 241 23.24 -6.02 -4.14
CA VAL A 241 24.20 -5.02 -3.66
C VAL A 241 24.76 -5.46 -2.31
N MET A 242 26.07 -5.68 -2.25
CA MET A 242 26.79 -6.22 -1.10
C MET A 242 27.77 -5.19 -0.56
N ALA A 243 28.08 -5.28 0.73
CA ALA A 243 29.07 -4.42 1.37
C ALA A 243 29.94 -5.18 2.37
N ARG A 244 31.19 -4.77 2.46
CA ARG A 244 32.17 -5.21 3.46
C ARG A 244 32.76 -3.99 4.14
N LEU A 245 32.67 -3.97 5.46
CA LEU A 245 33.29 -2.97 6.31
C LEU A 245 34.78 -3.29 6.44
N VAL A 246 35.64 -2.32 6.11
CA VAL A 246 37.09 -2.41 6.29
C VAL A 246 37.49 -1.55 7.48
N MET A 247 38.13 -2.16 8.47
CA MET A 247 38.37 -1.53 9.76
C MET A 247 39.80 -1.75 10.22
N MET A 248 40.36 -0.74 10.88
CA MET A 248 41.67 -0.81 11.53
C MET A 248 41.51 -1.25 12.98
N GLU A 249 42.03 -2.43 13.35
CA GLU A 249 42.12 -2.80 14.78
C GLU A 249 43.38 -2.17 15.38
N GLU A 250 43.16 -1.11 16.16
CA GLU A 250 44.23 -0.24 16.67
C GLU A 250 45.22 -0.97 17.58
N ARG A 251 44.81 -2.07 18.23
CA ARG A 251 45.69 -2.84 19.13
C ARG A 251 46.75 -3.66 18.39
N VAL A 252 46.42 -4.14 17.19
CA VAL A 252 47.31 -4.98 16.38
C VAL A 252 47.78 -4.27 15.11
N GLN A 253 47.32 -3.03 14.87
CA GLN A 253 47.67 -2.20 13.71
C GLN A 253 47.48 -2.95 12.39
N ALA A 254 46.37 -3.68 12.27
CA ALA A 254 46.05 -4.48 11.10
C ALA A 254 44.62 -4.26 10.65
N LEU A 255 44.41 -4.36 9.33
CA LEU A 255 43.08 -4.35 8.76
C LEU A 255 42.32 -5.63 9.10
N ARG A 256 41.03 -5.45 9.36
CA ARG A 256 40.03 -6.48 9.66
C ARG A 256 38.77 -6.18 8.86
N TYR A 257 37.91 -7.19 8.72
CA TYR A 257 36.74 -7.12 7.86
C TYR A 257 35.49 -7.61 8.58
N ILE A 258 34.36 -6.97 8.30
CA ILE A 258 33.03 -7.43 8.69
C ILE A 258 32.17 -7.38 7.43
N ASP A 259 31.62 -8.52 7.01
CA ASP A 259 30.67 -8.57 5.90
C ASP A 259 29.32 -8.12 6.42
N VAL A 260 28.65 -7.24 5.68
CA VAL A 260 27.25 -6.94 5.97
C VAL A 260 26.45 -8.20 5.69
N GLU A 261 25.72 -8.69 6.70
CA GLU A 261 25.17 -10.06 6.74
C GLU A 261 24.32 -10.39 5.51
N TYR A 262 23.60 -9.41 4.98
CA TYR A 262 22.65 -9.64 3.90
C TYR A 262 22.56 -8.47 2.91
N PRO A 263 22.43 -8.74 1.60
CA PRO A 263 22.51 -7.73 0.56
C PRO A 263 21.27 -6.82 0.53
N ALA A 264 21.44 -5.67 -0.12
CA ALA A 264 20.32 -4.94 -0.72
C ALA A 264 20.12 -5.39 -2.18
N TRP A 265 19.15 -4.82 -2.86
CA TRP A 265 18.93 -5.03 -4.29
C TRP A 265 18.88 -3.69 -5.01
N VAL A 266 19.24 -3.66 -6.28
CA VAL A 266 19.04 -2.50 -7.15
C VAL A 266 18.17 -2.85 -8.34
N LEU A 267 17.28 -1.93 -8.67
CA LEU A 267 16.38 -2.00 -9.81
C LEU A 267 16.69 -0.83 -10.74
N VAL A 268 16.97 -1.11 -12.01
CA VAL A 268 17.14 -0.07 -13.04
C VAL A 268 15.84 0.05 -13.82
N GLY A 269 15.13 1.16 -13.64
CA GLY A 269 13.92 1.49 -14.38
C GLY A 269 14.15 2.49 -15.50
N TYR A 270 13.13 2.73 -16.32
CA TYR A 270 13.13 3.82 -17.28
C TYR A 270 13.00 5.20 -16.58
N PRO A 271 13.22 6.33 -17.30
CA PRO A 271 13.15 7.66 -16.70
C PRO A 271 11.79 7.99 -16.05
N ARG A 272 11.81 8.69 -14.92
CA ARG A 272 10.61 9.24 -14.28
C ARG A 272 10.36 10.65 -14.81
N TYR A 273 9.47 10.79 -15.78
CA TYR A 273 9.20 12.08 -16.43
C TYR A 273 8.38 13.04 -15.57
N ALA A 274 7.62 12.55 -14.58
CA ALA A 274 6.90 13.38 -13.61
C ALA A 274 7.27 12.98 -12.16
N PRO A 275 8.47 13.36 -11.68
CA PRO A 275 8.99 12.91 -10.37
C PRO A 275 8.22 13.47 -9.17
N GLU A 276 7.53 14.60 -9.32
CA GLU A 276 6.82 15.27 -8.22
C GLU A 276 5.36 14.80 -8.02
N VAL A 277 4.93 13.76 -8.75
CA VAL A 277 3.60 13.16 -8.65
C VAL A 277 3.75 11.67 -8.39
N LEU A 278 3.09 11.14 -7.37
CA LEU A 278 3.09 9.71 -7.04
C LEU A 278 1.97 8.97 -7.75
N ASP A 279 2.18 7.67 -8.00
CA ASP A 279 1.15 6.78 -8.52
C ASP A 279 0.05 6.51 -7.50
N MET A 280 -1.13 6.06 -7.96
CA MET A 280 -2.23 5.74 -7.04
C MET A 280 -1.82 4.69 -6.02
N ILE A 281 -1.09 3.70 -6.50
CA ILE A 281 -0.44 2.66 -5.72
C ILE A 281 1.04 2.78 -6.07
N THR A 282 1.86 3.08 -5.08
CA THR A 282 3.32 3.12 -5.19
C THR A 282 3.92 1.76 -4.86
N LEU A 283 5.18 1.54 -5.22
CA LEU A 283 5.86 0.28 -4.89
C LEU A 283 5.95 0.08 -3.36
N GLU A 284 6.06 1.16 -2.58
CA GLU A 284 5.97 1.11 -1.11
C GLU A 284 4.60 0.61 -0.63
N ASP A 285 3.50 1.08 -1.22
CA ASP A 285 2.15 0.67 -0.82
C ASP A 285 1.96 -0.86 -1.01
N VAL A 286 2.55 -1.43 -2.06
CA VAL A 286 2.49 -2.88 -2.34
C VAL A 286 3.34 -3.68 -1.36
N VAL A 287 4.58 -3.22 -1.12
CA VAL A 287 5.51 -3.91 -0.21
C VAL A 287 5.03 -3.82 1.23
N GLU A 288 4.48 -2.68 1.66
CA GLU A 288 3.86 -2.53 2.98
C GLU A 288 2.67 -3.47 3.13
N ASP A 289 1.75 -3.50 2.15
CA ASP A 289 0.56 -4.36 2.20
C ASP A 289 0.93 -5.85 2.30
N MET A 290 1.86 -6.30 1.47
CA MET A 290 2.39 -7.66 1.50
C MET A 290 3.08 -7.94 2.84
N SER A 291 3.89 -7.01 3.37
CA SER A 291 4.58 -7.18 4.65
C SER A 291 3.60 -7.30 5.83
N ILE A 292 2.52 -6.52 5.82
CA ILE A 292 1.49 -6.55 6.88
C ILE A 292 0.73 -7.88 6.84
N ARG A 293 0.32 -8.33 5.65
CA ARG A 293 -0.55 -9.51 5.50
C ARG A 293 0.20 -10.83 5.53
N GLU A 294 1.43 -10.88 5.02
CA GLU A 294 2.18 -12.13 4.84
C GLU A 294 3.34 -12.31 5.85
N PHE A 295 3.85 -11.22 6.43
CA PHE A 295 5.02 -11.24 7.33
C PHE A 295 4.73 -10.75 8.75
N ALA A 296 3.46 -10.64 9.15
CA ALA A 296 3.05 -10.16 10.47
C ALA A 296 3.73 -8.83 10.89
N TYR A 297 4.02 -7.96 9.91
CA TYR A 297 4.85 -6.77 10.13
C TYR A 297 4.19 -5.72 11.04
N ARG A 298 2.86 -5.62 11.00
CA ARG A 298 2.04 -4.72 11.84
C ARG A 298 0.88 -5.48 12.46
N THR A 299 1.17 -6.37 13.41
CA THR A 299 0.16 -7.13 14.16
C THR A 299 -0.78 -6.25 14.99
N ASP A 300 -0.43 -4.97 15.20
CA ASP A 300 -1.31 -3.95 15.77
C ASP A 300 -2.40 -3.50 14.78
N MET A 301 -2.17 -3.68 13.47
CA MET A 301 -3.11 -3.36 12.40
C MET A 301 -3.81 -4.61 11.85
N TYR A 302 -3.08 -5.70 11.64
CA TYR A 302 -3.58 -6.95 11.05
C TYR A 302 -2.93 -8.12 11.78
N GLY A 303 -3.72 -8.88 12.55
CA GLY A 303 -3.18 -9.88 13.47
C GLY A 303 -4.27 -10.73 14.11
N THR A 304 -3.90 -11.58 15.08
CA THR A 304 -4.85 -12.48 15.72
C THR A 304 -5.91 -11.70 16.50
N ALA A 305 -7.19 -12.03 16.25
CA ALA A 305 -8.33 -11.43 16.92
C ALA A 305 -8.15 -11.43 18.46
N GLY A 306 -8.42 -10.28 19.10
CA GLY A 306 -8.30 -10.11 20.55
C GLY A 306 -6.87 -9.87 21.07
N THR A 307 -5.85 -9.78 20.21
CA THR A 307 -4.46 -9.51 20.62
C THR A 307 -4.00 -8.06 20.39
N PHE A 308 -4.84 -7.19 19.82
CA PHE A 308 -4.42 -5.85 19.39
C PHE A 308 -3.94 -4.91 20.52
N ASP A 309 -4.39 -5.12 21.77
CA ASP A 309 -3.90 -4.36 22.93
C ASP A 309 -2.49 -4.76 23.36
N ALA A 310 -2.05 -5.97 22.96
CA ALA A 310 -0.71 -6.50 23.16
C ALA A 310 -0.27 -7.26 21.89
N PRO A 311 0.01 -6.55 20.79
CA PRO A 311 0.25 -7.15 19.49
C PRO A 311 1.36 -8.20 19.52
N GLN A 312 1.13 -9.33 18.85
CA GLN A 312 2.11 -10.41 18.76
C GLN A 312 3.37 -9.95 18.04
N LYS A 313 4.55 -10.30 18.55
CA LYS A 313 5.81 -10.11 17.83
C LYS A 313 6.24 -11.45 17.24
N ILE A 314 6.29 -11.52 15.92
CA ILE A 314 6.67 -12.72 15.19
C ILE A 314 7.91 -12.36 14.38
N ASP A 315 8.96 -13.18 14.50
CA ASP A 315 10.16 -13.02 13.69
C ASP A 315 9.80 -13.33 12.23
N PRO A 316 9.99 -12.40 11.29
CA PRO A 316 9.64 -12.63 9.88
C PRO A 316 10.49 -13.73 9.21
N THR A 317 11.59 -14.15 9.84
CA THR A 317 12.44 -15.24 9.36
C THR A 317 12.10 -16.59 9.97
N ASP A 318 11.23 -16.64 10.99
CA ASP A 318 10.67 -17.89 11.53
C ASP A 318 9.44 -18.31 10.70
N THR A 319 9.71 -19.04 9.62
CA THR A 319 8.68 -19.51 8.69
C THR A 319 7.63 -20.38 9.38
N ALA A 320 8.00 -21.16 10.41
CA ALA A 320 7.04 -22.01 11.11
C ALA A 320 6.06 -21.17 11.95
N ALA A 321 6.57 -20.16 12.65
CA ALA A 321 5.73 -19.23 13.41
C ALA A 321 4.83 -18.39 12.49
N LEU A 322 5.35 -17.90 11.35
CA LEU A 322 4.55 -17.18 10.36
C LEU A 322 3.43 -18.04 9.78
N LEU A 323 3.72 -19.28 9.36
CA LEU A 323 2.70 -20.20 8.84
C LEU A 323 1.63 -20.51 9.90
N HIS A 324 2.03 -20.67 11.17
CA HIS A 324 1.08 -20.86 12.25
C HIS A 324 0.16 -19.64 12.46
N TRP A 325 0.72 -18.44 12.39
CA TRP A 325 -0.03 -17.19 12.49
C TRP A 325 -0.99 -17.00 11.32
N GLN A 326 -0.54 -17.21 10.08
CA GLN A 326 -1.37 -17.14 8.86
C GLN A 326 -2.53 -18.16 8.89
N ALA A 327 -2.31 -19.34 9.46
CA ALA A 327 -3.35 -20.36 9.63
C ALA A 327 -4.37 -20.03 10.74
N GLY A 328 -4.08 -19.03 11.58
CA GLY A 328 -4.95 -18.56 12.66
C GLY A 328 -6.10 -17.66 12.21
N LEU A 329 -6.89 -17.19 13.16
CA LEU A 329 -7.92 -16.17 12.92
C LEU A 329 -7.27 -14.77 12.92
N VAL A 330 -6.69 -14.40 11.78
CA VAL A 330 -6.13 -13.08 11.54
C VAL A 330 -7.16 -12.13 10.93
N GLU A 331 -7.23 -10.91 11.46
CA GLU A 331 -8.16 -9.88 10.99
C GLU A 331 -7.57 -8.48 11.10
N TRP A 332 -8.18 -7.54 10.39
CA TRP A 332 -7.88 -6.12 10.52
C TRP A 332 -8.41 -5.59 11.86
N ASN A 333 -7.57 -4.90 12.63
CA ASN A 333 -7.92 -4.32 13.91
C ASN A 333 -9.04 -3.27 13.76
N PRO A 334 -10.28 -3.54 14.23
CA PRO A 334 -11.40 -2.61 14.06
C PRO A 334 -11.20 -1.31 14.86
N ALA A 335 -10.35 -1.31 15.89
CA ALA A 335 -10.05 -0.16 16.73
C ALA A 335 -8.83 0.66 16.27
N TYR A 336 -8.11 0.23 15.23
CA TYR A 336 -6.94 0.96 14.74
C TYR A 336 -7.32 2.34 14.23
N ARG A 337 -6.58 3.37 14.65
CA ARG A 337 -6.85 4.77 14.28
C ARG A 337 -5.71 5.31 13.41
N PRO A 338 -5.87 5.33 12.07
CA PRO A 338 -4.93 6.03 11.21
C PRO A 338 -4.88 7.53 11.54
N TRP A 339 -3.74 8.13 11.25
CA TRP A 339 -3.55 9.58 11.30
C TRP A 339 -4.01 10.19 9.98
N PHE A 340 -4.78 11.27 10.03
CA PHE A 340 -5.39 11.85 8.83
C PHE A 340 -4.33 12.39 7.88
N TRP A 341 -3.42 13.23 8.34
CA TRP A 341 -2.46 13.91 7.46
C TRP A 341 -1.31 13.00 7.03
N ARG A 342 -0.94 12.03 7.88
CA ARG A 342 0.12 11.05 7.58
C ARG A 342 -0.36 9.86 6.76
N ASP A 343 -1.52 9.27 7.07
CA ASP A 343 -1.92 7.97 6.51
C ASP A 343 -3.06 8.08 5.49
N ILE A 344 -3.95 9.07 5.62
CA ILE A 344 -5.16 9.17 4.78
C ILE A 344 -4.98 10.17 3.65
N TRP A 345 -4.61 11.41 3.98
CA TRP A 345 -4.50 12.50 3.04
C TRP A 345 -3.52 12.21 1.90
N PRO A 346 -2.34 11.59 2.13
CA PRO A 346 -1.42 11.23 1.06
C PRO A 346 -2.00 10.25 0.05
N ILE A 347 -2.94 9.37 0.44
CA ILE A 347 -3.59 8.43 -0.48
C ILE A 347 -4.59 9.19 -1.38
N ILE A 348 -5.51 9.94 -0.78
CA ILE A 348 -6.60 10.58 -1.51
C ILE A 348 -6.17 11.84 -2.28
N PHE A 349 -5.06 12.48 -1.86
CA PHE A 349 -4.48 13.65 -2.53
C PHE A 349 -4.07 13.34 -3.98
N ARG A 350 -3.46 12.17 -4.21
CA ARG A 350 -2.91 11.72 -5.50
C ARG A 350 -3.96 11.70 -6.62
N ALA A 351 -5.24 11.51 -6.30
CA ALA A 351 -6.32 11.48 -7.30
C ALA A 351 -6.51 12.82 -8.02
N ASP A 352 -6.37 13.95 -7.32
CA ASP A 352 -6.45 15.29 -7.93
C ASP A 352 -5.24 15.56 -8.84
N GLU A 353 -4.07 15.04 -8.48
CA GLU A 353 -2.83 15.23 -9.24
C GLU A 353 -2.95 14.69 -10.69
N PHE A 354 -3.72 13.62 -10.89
CA PHE A 354 -3.88 12.99 -12.20
C PHE A 354 -4.76 13.82 -13.14
N SER A 355 -5.58 14.73 -12.60
CA SER A 355 -6.41 15.65 -13.40
C SER A 355 -5.58 16.58 -14.29
N TYR A 356 -4.31 16.80 -13.94
CA TYR A 356 -3.38 17.64 -14.70
C TYR A 356 -2.71 16.92 -15.85
N PHE A 357 -2.82 15.59 -15.95
CA PHE A 357 -2.10 14.79 -16.95
C PHE A 357 -2.99 14.18 -18.01
N ALA A 358 -4.31 14.34 -17.91
CA ALA A 358 -5.24 13.78 -18.87
C ALA A 358 -6.56 14.56 -19.01
N ASN A 359 -6.90 14.93 -20.25
CA ASN A 359 -8.22 15.50 -20.57
C ASN A 359 -9.34 14.46 -20.58
N ILE A 360 -9.02 13.20 -20.89
CA ILE A 360 -10.04 12.14 -21.05
C ILE A 360 -10.83 11.87 -19.77
N LEU A 361 -10.21 12.15 -18.62
CA LEU A 361 -10.83 12.02 -17.31
C LEU A 361 -11.32 13.35 -16.74
N GLN A 362 -11.24 14.49 -17.44
CA GLN A 362 -11.57 15.80 -16.84
C GLN A 362 -13.00 15.89 -16.29
N GLN A 363 -13.97 15.28 -16.97
CA GLN A 363 -15.35 15.27 -16.49
C GLN A 363 -15.55 14.27 -15.33
N SER A 364 -14.89 13.12 -15.36
CA SER A 364 -14.91 12.15 -14.26
C SER A 364 -14.08 12.57 -13.05
N ASN A 365 -13.12 13.49 -13.24
CA ASN A 365 -12.20 13.96 -12.20
C ASN A 365 -12.66 15.22 -11.48
N PHE A 366 -13.69 15.91 -11.97
CA PHE A 366 -14.28 17.07 -11.28
C PHE A 366 -14.67 16.78 -9.80
N PRO A 367 -15.16 15.57 -9.44
CA PRO A 367 -15.38 15.18 -8.05
C PRO A 367 -14.11 15.15 -7.19
N HIS A 368 -12.90 15.02 -7.77
CA HIS A 368 -11.61 15.02 -7.05
C HIS A 368 -11.05 16.43 -6.80
N ASN A 369 -11.71 17.46 -7.33
CA ASN A 369 -11.31 18.84 -7.12
C ASN A 369 -11.31 19.20 -5.62
N GLN A 370 -10.19 19.70 -5.14
CA GLN A 370 -9.93 19.98 -3.72
C GLN A 370 -10.51 21.32 -3.24
N SER A 371 -11.25 22.04 -4.08
CA SER A 371 -11.89 23.30 -3.69
C SER A 371 -13.06 23.08 -2.71
N SER A 372 -13.40 24.13 -1.96
CA SER A 372 -14.47 24.12 -0.94
C SER A 372 -15.89 23.87 -1.48
N ARG A 373 -16.08 23.77 -2.79
CA ARG A 373 -17.36 23.41 -3.42
C ARG A 373 -17.49 21.90 -3.67
N GLY A 374 -16.41 21.13 -3.53
CA GLY A 374 -16.35 19.68 -3.77
C GLY A 374 -16.45 18.83 -2.50
N THR A 375 -16.32 17.51 -2.67
CA THR A 375 -16.24 16.53 -1.56
C THR A 375 -14.81 16.29 -1.07
N PHE A 376 -13.80 16.87 -1.72
CA PHE A 376 -12.36 16.70 -1.44
C PHE A 376 -11.74 17.88 -0.67
N ASP A 377 -12.52 18.57 0.17
CA ASP A 377 -12.00 19.62 1.05
C ASP A 377 -11.27 19.01 2.26
N PRO A 378 -9.93 19.11 2.36
CA PRO A 378 -9.17 18.50 3.45
C PRO A 378 -9.59 18.98 4.83
N TYR A 379 -10.00 20.25 4.97
CA TYR A 379 -10.41 20.82 6.25
C TYR A 379 -11.78 20.32 6.72
N ARG A 380 -12.58 19.76 5.81
CA ARG A 380 -13.81 19.05 6.15
C ARG A 380 -13.55 17.57 6.41
N LEU A 381 -12.65 16.97 5.63
CA LEU A 381 -12.34 15.56 5.68
C LEU A 381 -11.48 15.16 6.89
N CYS A 382 -10.71 16.10 7.45
CA CYS A 382 -9.90 15.88 8.65
C CYS A 382 -10.70 15.85 9.95
N ILE A 383 -11.95 16.34 9.99
CA ILE A 383 -12.68 16.49 11.26
C ILE A 383 -13.14 15.13 11.77
N PRO A 384 -12.61 14.62 12.91
CA PRO A 384 -13.10 13.38 13.51
C PRO A 384 -14.45 13.61 14.21
N PRO A 385 -15.21 12.55 14.54
CA PRO A 385 -16.40 12.66 15.37
C PRO A 385 -16.09 13.33 16.71
N ARG A 386 -16.88 14.33 17.10
CA ARG A 386 -16.73 15.06 18.37
C ARG A 386 -17.99 14.99 19.21
N VAL A 387 -17.83 14.71 20.50
CA VAL A 387 -18.94 14.77 21.46
C VAL A 387 -19.25 16.23 21.77
N ALA A 388 -20.49 16.67 21.53
CA ALA A 388 -20.94 18.01 21.86
C ALA A 388 -21.26 18.10 23.38
N PRO A 389 -20.48 18.84 24.20
CA PRO A 389 -20.59 18.75 25.66
C PRO A 389 -21.96 19.14 26.20
N ARG A 390 -22.60 20.15 25.60
CA ARG A 390 -23.95 20.60 25.99
C ARG A 390 -25.02 19.56 25.66
N ALA A 391 -24.93 18.94 24.48
CA ALA A 391 -25.86 17.89 24.07
C ALA A 391 -25.69 16.63 24.91
N LEU A 392 -24.43 16.28 25.25
CA LEU A 392 -24.11 15.18 26.16
C LEU A 392 -24.75 15.42 27.53
N ALA A 393 -24.49 16.57 28.16
CA ALA A 393 -25.05 16.88 29.48
C ALA A 393 -26.58 16.84 29.48
N GLN A 394 -27.24 17.35 28.43
CA GLN A 394 -28.69 17.29 28.30
C GLN A 394 -29.21 15.85 28.15
N LYS A 395 -28.57 15.04 27.29
CA LYS A 395 -28.98 13.66 27.03
C LYS A 395 -28.71 12.74 28.22
N GLU A 396 -27.57 12.89 28.89
CA GLU A 396 -27.27 12.18 30.13
C GLU A 396 -28.23 12.59 31.26
N GLY A 397 -28.57 13.88 31.36
CA GLY A 397 -29.61 14.37 32.27
C GLY A 397 -30.94 13.70 32.01
N ARG A 398 -31.37 13.64 30.74
CA ARG A 398 -32.60 12.95 30.34
C ARG A 398 -32.55 11.45 30.63
N ALA A 399 -31.43 10.78 30.38
CA ALA A 399 -31.26 9.36 30.70
C ALA A 399 -31.41 9.09 32.21
N LYS A 400 -30.84 9.97 33.06
CA LYS A 400 -31.06 9.92 34.52
C LYS A 400 -32.53 10.13 34.86
N ASP A 401 -33.16 11.18 34.34
CA ASP A 401 -34.57 11.51 34.65
C ASP A 401 -35.52 10.40 34.17
N ASP A 402 -35.25 9.80 33.01
CA ASP A 402 -35.99 8.66 32.47
C ASP A 402 -35.78 7.39 33.29
N HIS A 403 -34.59 7.18 33.85
CA HIS A 403 -34.36 6.09 34.80
C HIS A 403 -35.14 6.32 36.08
N VAL A 404 -35.02 7.51 36.69
CA VAL A 404 -35.71 7.89 37.92
C VAL A 404 -37.23 7.78 37.78
N GLY A 405 -37.78 8.19 36.63
CA GLY A 405 -39.21 8.10 36.32
C GLY A 405 -39.67 6.73 35.78
N GLY A 406 -38.81 5.71 35.76
CA GLY A 406 -39.13 4.36 35.27
C GLY A 406 -39.30 4.24 33.75
N ARG A 407 -39.13 5.34 32.98
CA ARG A 407 -39.27 5.38 31.51
C ARG A 407 -38.21 4.56 30.77
N LEU A 408 -37.02 4.36 31.34
CA LEU A 408 -36.04 3.47 30.71
C LEU A 408 -36.55 2.02 30.64
N LEU A 409 -37.21 1.53 31.69
CA LEU A 409 -37.79 0.18 31.69
C LEU A 409 -38.96 0.10 30.69
N GLU A 410 -39.84 1.10 30.68
CA GLU A 410 -40.94 1.24 29.72
C GLU A 410 -40.46 1.11 28.27
N ALA A 411 -39.43 1.87 27.90
CA ALA A 411 -38.93 1.92 26.52
C ALA A 411 -38.29 0.59 26.06
N VAL A 412 -37.65 -0.17 26.94
CA VAL A 412 -36.97 -1.42 26.55
C VAL A 412 -37.89 -2.64 26.58
N VAL A 413 -39.01 -2.60 27.31
CA VAL A 413 -40.00 -3.70 27.28
C VAL A 413 -40.91 -3.60 26.06
N GLU A 414 -41.09 -2.40 25.50
CA GLU A 414 -42.00 -2.13 24.38
C GLU A 414 -41.72 -2.97 23.12
N PRO A 415 -40.47 -3.15 22.63
CA PRO A 415 -40.19 -4.03 21.49
C PRO A 415 -40.55 -5.49 21.73
N SER A 416 -40.30 -6.02 22.94
CA SER A 416 -40.66 -7.39 23.32
C SER A 416 -42.19 -7.57 23.37
N LEU A 417 -42.91 -6.55 23.84
CA LEU A 417 -44.38 -6.50 23.84
C LEU A 417 -44.95 -6.37 22.41
N MET A 418 -44.29 -5.61 21.52
CA MET A 418 -44.67 -5.54 20.09
C MET A 418 -44.38 -6.83 19.33
N LEU A 419 -43.31 -7.56 19.66
CA LEU A 419 -43.01 -8.85 19.04
C LEU A 419 -44.05 -9.92 19.45
N LEU A 420 -44.52 -9.86 20.70
CA LEU A 420 -45.66 -10.66 21.16
C LEU A 420 -46.91 -10.42 20.28
N ASP A 421 -47.16 -9.17 19.90
CA ASP A 421 -48.26 -8.75 19.02
C ASP A 421 -48.05 -9.20 17.55
N ALA A 422 -46.84 -9.04 17.01
CA ALA A 422 -46.52 -9.35 15.60
C ALA A 422 -46.34 -10.85 15.28
N THR A 423 -46.05 -11.69 16.28
CA THR A 423 -45.86 -13.15 16.08
C THR A 423 -47.18 -13.92 15.91
N GLN A 424 -48.34 -13.27 16.08
CA GLN A 424 -49.67 -13.84 15.91
C GLN A 424 -50.56 -12.91 15.07
N ALA A 425 -51.16 -13.37 13.97
CA ALA A 425 -52.25 -12.62 13.33
C ALA A 425 -53.32 -13.58 12.77
N PRO A 426 -54.64 -13.26 12.82
CA PRO A 426 -55.35 -12.19 13.53
C PRO A 426 -56.22 -12.74 14.69
N GLY A 427 -56.03 -12.17 15.89
CA GLY A 427 -56.71 -12.55 17.13
C GLY A 427 -55.86 -12.09 18.31
N ALA A 428 -55.87 -10.77 18.53
CA ALA A 428 -54.97 -10.01 19.39
C ALA A 428 -54.79 -10.62 20.80
N ALA A 429 -53.55 -10.59 21.32
CA ALA A 429 -53.41 -10.39 22.75
C ALA A 429 -54.20 -9.11 23.08
N ASP A 430 -55.06 -9.13 24.10
CA ASP A 430 -55.93 -7.99 24.41
C ASP A 430 -55.11 -6.69 24.44
N ASP A 431 -55.38 -5.76 23.52
CA ASP A 431 -54.71 -4.45 23.42
C ASP A 431 -54.71 -3.73 24.77
N ALA A 432 -55.72 -4.00 25.61
CA ALA A 432 -55.80 -3.45 26.96
C ALA A 432 -54.76 -4.04 27.93
N VAL A 433 -54.35 -5.30 27.75
CA VAL A 433 -53.34 -5.97 28.59
C VAL A 433 -51.93 -5.60 28.16
N VAL A 434 -51.65 -5.58 26.86
CA VAL A 434 -50.33 -5.17 26.32
C VAL A 434 -50.13 -3.66 26.46
N GLY A 435 -51.18 -2.86 26.24
CA GLY A 435 -51.13 -1.39 26.32
C GLY A 435 -50.92 -0.84 27.73
N ASP A 436 -51.33 -1.54 28.79
CA ASP A 436 -51.15 -1.12 30.19
C ASP A 436 -49.88 -1.71 30.85
N ALA A 437 -49.34 -2.82 30.32
CA ALA A 437 -48.18 -3.51 30.92
C ALA A 437 -46.95 -2.60 31.03
N ALA A 438 -46.61 -1.86 29.96
CA ALA A 438 -45.47 -0.95 29.96
C ALA A 438 -45.64 0.20 30.98
N ALA A 439 -46.85 0.78 31.06
CA ALA A 439 -47.17 1.84 32.00
C ALA A 439 -47.14 1.36 33.48
N THR A 440 -47.62 0.13 33.72
CA THR A 440 -47.57 -0.52 35.04
C THR A 440 -46.13 -0.75 35.49
N LEU A 441 -45.28 -1.29 34.60
CA LEU A 441 -43.86 -1.52 34.89
C LEU A 441 -43.09 -0.21 35.12
N LYS A 442 -43.39 0.84 34.34
CA LYS A 442 -42.85 2.19 34.54
C LYS A 442 -43.16 2.74 35.92
N ALA A 443 -44.43 2.67 36.35
CA ALA A 443 -44.86 3.17 37.65
C ALA A 443 -44.18 2.41 38.81
N ALA A 444 -44.09 1.09 38.69
CA ALA A 444 -43.38 0.25 39.67
C ALA A 444 -41.88 0.56 39.73
N ALA A 445 -41.25 0.78 38.58
CA ALA A 445 -39.83 1.17 38.48
C ALA A 445 -39.56 2.55 39.12
N ALA A 446 -40.44 3.53 38.89
CA ALA A 446 -40.33 4.84 39.52
C ALA A 446 -40.49 4.77 41.05
N ALA A 447 -41.46 3.98 41.54
CA ALA A 447 -41.66 3.77 42.97
C ALA A 447 -40.48 3.04 43.62
N PHE A 448 -39.93 2.02 42.94
CA PHE A 448 -38.72 1.32 43.38
C PHE A 448 -37.55 2.29 43.51
N THR A 449 -37.30 3.11 42.48
CA THR A 449 -36.23 4.12 42.51
C THR A 449 -36.37 5.11 43.65
N ALA A 450 -37.57 5.65 43.86
CA ALA A 450 -37.84 6.59 44.95
C ALA A 450 -37.56 5.97 46.34
N ALA A 451 -37.78 4.66 46.49
CA ALA A 451 -37.57 3.95 47.75
C ALA A 451 -36.10 3.59 48.00
N VAL A 452 -35.34 3.19 46.97
CA VAL A 452 -34.01 2.59 47.15
C VAL A 452 -32.85 3.55 46.92
N CYS A 453 -33.00 4.52 46.01
CA CYS A 453 -31.91 5.39 45.60
C CYS A 453 -32.47 6.69 45.00
N PRO A 454 -33.12 7.57 45.79
CA PRO A 454 -33.61 8.85 45.28
C PRO A 454 -32.44 9.72 44.79
N PRO A 455 -32.60 10.50 43.70
CA PRO A 455 -31.55 11.36 43.18
C PRO A 455 -31.26 12.53 44.14
N GLY A 456 -29.99 12.88 44.31
CA GLY A 456 -29.58 14.06 45.08
C GLY A 456 -29.77 15.37 44.28
N ASP A 457 -29.91 16.49 44.99
CA ASP A 457 -30.04 17.81 44.37
C ASP A 457 -28.79 18.15 43.53
N GLY A 458 -29.00 18.42 42.24
CA GLY A 458 -27.92 18.74 41.30
C GLY A 458 -26.94 17.58 41.02
N GLU A 459 -27.27 16.35 41.41
CA GLU A 459 -26.40 15.19 41.23
C GLU A 459 -26.17 14.89 39.73
N ALA A 460 -24.90 14.77 39.34
CA ALA A 460 -24.51 14.47 37.97
C ALA A 460 -24.96 13.07 37.56
N PRO A 461 -25.41 12.86 36.30
CA PRO A 461 -25.95 11.57 35.83
C PRO A 461 -25.02 10.37 36.05
N ARG A 462 -23.73 10.51 35.75
CA ARG A 462 -22.75 9.42 35.94
C ARG A 462 -22.48 9.13 37.41
N THR A 463 -22.45 10.16 38.26
CA THR A 463 -22.32 10.00 39.72
C THR A 463 -23.53 9.24 40.29
N TYR A 464 -24.74 9.60 39.85
CA TYR A 464 -25.96 8.88 40.22
C TYR A 464 -25.92 7.42 39.76
N ALA A 465 -25.46 7.14 38.53
CA ALA A 465 -25.34 5.78 38.02
C ALA A 465 -24.36 4.91 38.83
N THR A 466 -23.19 5.44 39.18
CA THR A 466 -22.23 4.74 40.05
C THR A 466 -22.83 4.46 41.43
N ARG A 467 -23.53 5.44 42.01
CA ARG A 467 -24.21 5.25 43.31
C ARG A 467 -25.31 4.21 43.24
N TRP A 468 -26.11 4.20 42.18
CA TRP A 468 -27.15 3.20 41.94
C TRP A 468 -26.57 1.79 41.87
N GLN A 469 -25.51 1.59 41.08
CA GLN A 469 -24.82 0.29 40.97
C GLN A 469 -24.25 -0.17 42.32
N GLN A 470 -23.71 0.76 43.12
CA GLN A 470 -23.23 0.47 44.46
C GLN A 470 -24.37 0.02 45.40
N VAL A 471 -25.49 0.76 45.42
CA VAL A 471 -26.68 0.39 46.21
C VAL A 471 -27.19 -1.00 45.82
N PHE A 472 -27.22 -1.31 44.53
CA PHE A 472 -27.56 -2.64 44.06
C PHE A 472 -26.57 -3.71 44.56
N ALA A 473 -25.27 -3.48 44.38
CA ALA A 473 -24.22 -4.44 44.77
C ALA A 473 -24.22 -4.72 46.28
N ASP A 474 -24.43 -3.69 47.10
CA ASP A 474 -24.51 -3.81 48.57
C ASP A 474 -25.73 -4.64 49.02
N ASN A 475 -26.79 -4.69 48.20
CA ASN A 475 -28.05 -5.34 48.51
C ASN A 475 -28.34 -6.62 47.69
N ASP A 476 -27.43 -7.04 46.80
CA ASP A 476 -27.68 -8.18 45.89
C ASP A 476 -27.64 -9.52 46.63
N THR A 477 -26.75 -9.64 47.62
CA THR A 477 -26.56 -10.89 48.40
C THR A 477 -27.31 -10.88 49.73
N VAL A 478 -27.22 -9.80 50.51
CA VAL A 478 -27.96 -9.60 51.77
C VAL A 478 -28.57 -8.21 51.75
N ALA A 479 -29.83 -8.11 51.36
CA ALA A 479 -30.54 -6.83 51.26
C ALA A 479 -30.89 -6.26 52.64
N GLU A 480 -30.72 -4.94 52.80
CA GLU A 480 -31.30 -4.22 53.92
C GLU A 480 -32.83 -4.32 53.89
N PRO A 481 -33.52 -4.26 55.05
CA PRO A 481 -34.97 -4.47 55.12
C PRO A 481 -35.78 -3.57 54.18
N ALA A 482 -35.41 -2.30 54.05
CA ALA A 482 -36.09 -1.33 53.18
C ALA A 482 -35.90 -1.65 51.69
N TYR A 483 -34.70 -2.06 51.28
CA TYR A 483 -34.42 -2.48 49.92
C TYR A 483 -35.14 -3.79 49.59
N ALA A 484 -35.13 -4.76 50.52
CA ALA A 484 -35.83 -6.03 50.38
C ALA A 484 -37.34 -5.84 50.20
N GLU A 485 -37.95 -4.93 50.97
CA GLU A 485 -39.36 -4.56 50.83
C GLU A 485 -39.65 -3.92 49.46
N ALA A 486 -38.89 -2.89 49.07
CA ALA A 486 -39.05 -2.23 47.78
C ALA A 486 -38.88 -3.20 46.60
N ARG A 487 -37.88 -4.09 46.67
CA ARG A 487 -37.63 -5.14 45.67
C ARG A 487 -38.80 -6.12 45.61
N SER A 488 -39.32 -6.57 46.75
CA SER A 488 -40.46 -7.48 46.79
C SER A 488 -41.70 -6.88 46.15
N VAL A 489 -41.96 -5.58 46.37
CA VAL A 489 -43.07 -4.87 45.73
C VAL A 489 -42.87 -4.77 44.22
N PHE A 490 -41.67 -4.39 43.77
CA PHE A 490 -41.34 -4.30 42.34
C PHE A 490 -41.43 -5.65 41.62
N ASP A 491 -40.79 -6.70 42.18
CA ASP A 491 -40.78 -8.04 41.60
C ASP A 491 -42.20 -8.66 41.59
N ALA A 492 -43.07 -8.32 42.55
CA ALA A 492 -44.48 -8.73 42.55
C ALA A 492 -45.28 -8.10 41.40
N VAL A 493 -45.04 -6.82 41.08
CA VAL A 493 -45.66 -6.17 39.92
C VAL A 493 -45.16 -6.78 38.60
N VAL A 494 -43.86 -7.07 38.50
CA VAL A 494 -43.30 -7.78 37.33
C VAL A 494 -43.94 -9.15 37.15
N ALA A 495 -44.11 -9.90 38.24
CA ALA A 495 -44.76 -11.21 38.22
C ALA A 495 -46.25 -11.13 37.85
N ASP A 496 -46.98 -10.11 38.33
CA ASP A 496 -48.37 -9.87 37.95
C ASP A 496 -48.51 -9.57 36.45
N VAL A 497 -47.65 -8.69 35.92
CA VAL A 497 -47.62 -8.38 34.48
C VAL A 497 -47.31 -9.63 33.64
N ILE A 498 -46.33 -10.44 34.05
CA ILE A 498 -46.03 -11.73 33.40
C ILE A 498 -47.25 -12.66 33.44
N ALA A 499 -47.92 -12.78 34.59
CA ALA A 499 -49.09 -13.63 34.75
C ALA A 499 -50.29 -13.15 33.90
N ARG A 500 -50.51 -11.84 33.81
CA ARG A 500 -51.53 -11.21 32.95
C ARG A 500 -51.25 -11.48 31.47
N ILE A 501 -49.99 -11.35 31.04
CA ILE A 501 -49.57 -11.66 29.66
C ILE A 501 -49.72 -13.15 29.36
N ALA A 502 -49.31 -14.03 30.29
CA ALA A 502 -49.43 -15.48 30.14
C ALA A 502 -50.89 -15.95 30.09
N ALA A 503 -51.78 -15.33 30.88
CA ALA A 503 -53.22 -15.61 30.86
C ALA A 503 -53.90 -15.15 29.55
N ALA A 504 -53.31 -14.18 28.85
CA ALA A 504 -53.76 -13.70 27.54
C ALA A 504 -53.20 -14.50 26.35
N ALA A 505 -52.26 -15.44 26.58
CA ALA A 505 -51.58 -16.19 25.52
C ALA A 505 -52.17 -17.60 25.29
N SER A 506 -52.55 -17.94 24.05
CA SER A 506 -52.94 -19.30 23.61
C SER A 506 -51.73 -20.12 23.09
N PRO A 507 -51.77 -21.48 23.05
CA PRO A 507 -50.57 -22.31 22.88
C PRO A 507 -49.91 -22.20 21.49
N PRO A 508 -48.59 -22.45 21.38
CA PRO A 508 -47.79 -22.11 20.22
C PRO A 508 -47.98 -23.11 19.06
N ARG A 509 -48.03 -22.61 17.81
CA ARG A 509 -47.74 -23.42 16.61
C ARG A 509 -46.30 -23.16 16.14
N LYS A 510 -45.59 -24.23 15.80
CA LYS A 510 -44.22 -24.23 15.27
C LYS A 510 -44.08 -23.24 14.10
N ARG A 511 -43.15 -22.30 14.20
CA ARG A 511 -42.69 -21.46 13.07
C ARG A 511 -41.90 -22.33 12.09
N MET A 512 -42.22 -22.23 10.80
CA MET A 512 -41.31 -22.64 9.73
C MET A 512 -40.25 -21.55 9.55
N LEU A 513 -38.97 -21.93 9.65
CA LEU A 513 -37.85 -21.07 9.30
C LEU A 513 -38.00 -20.60 7.85
N LYS A 514 -38.18 -19.29 7.66
CA LYS A 514 -37.82 -18.62 6.40
C LYS A 514 -36.43 -18.02 6.58
N LEU A 515 -35.44 -18.63 5.93
CA LEU A 515 -34.16 -17.98 5.68
C LEU A 515 -34.39 -16.78 4.76
N ALA A 516 -34.44 -15.58 5.34
CA ALA A 516 -34.09 -14.38 4.61
C ALA A 516 -32.57 -14.25 4.67
N ARG A 517 -31.89 -14.46 3.55
CA ARG A 517 -30.48 -14.06 3.41
C ARG A 517 -30.43 -12.54 3.48
N ALA A 518 -29.69 -12.02 4.45
CA ALA A 518 -29.30 -10.62 4.47
C ALA A 518 -28.53 -10.29 3.18
N SER A 519 -28.86 -9.14 2.59
CA SER A 519 -28.04 -8.50 1.57
C SER A 519 -26.63 -8.29 2.12
N SER A 520 -25.61 -8.72 1.39
CA SER A 520 -24.18 -8.72 1.74
C SER A 520 -23.54 -7.34 1.93
N ARG A 521 -24.33 -6.27 2.09
CA ARG A 521 -23.85 -4.87 2.24
C ARG A 521 -24.28 -4.18 3.53
N GLN A 522 -25.07 -4.83 4.37
CA GLN A 522 -25.18 -4.40 5.76
C GLN A 522 -24.22 -5.25 6.57
N GLU A 523 -23.23 -4.60 7.19
CA GLU A 523 -22.50 -5.22 8.28
C GLU A 523 -23.52 -5.80 9.27
N PRO A 524 -23.29 -7.01 9.81
CA PRO A 524 -24.00 -7.40 11.00
C PRO A 524 -23.65 -6.34 12.04
N GLY A 525 -24.61 -5.48 12.39
CA GLY A 525 -24.50 -4.73 13.63
C GLY A 525 -24.24 -5.73 14.76
N GLU A 526 -23.56 -5.32 15.82
CA GLU A 526 -23.52 -6.12 17.05
C GLU A 526 -24.94 -6.64 17.30
N PRO A 527 -25.14 -7.97 17.42
CA PRO A 527 -26.46 -8.50 17.64
C PRO A 527 -26.99 -7.82 18.89
N ASP A 528 -28.09 -7.08 18.71
CA ASP A 528 -28.75 -6.42 19.81
C ASP A 528 -29.30 -7.52 20.73
N ARG A 529 -28.53 -7.85 21.78
CA ARG A 529 -28.90 -8.86 22.77
C ARG A 529 -30.15 -8.46 23.55
N THR A 530 -30.72 -7.27 23.33
CA THR A 530 -32.01 -6.89 23.92
C THR A 530 -33.20 -7.59 23.30
N THR A 531 -33.07 -8.04 22.05
CA THR A 531 -34.13 -8.71 21.30
C THR A 531 -33.60 -9.98 20.64
N ASP A 532 -33.33 -11.01 21.45
CA ASP A 532 -33.32 -12.37 20.92
C ASP A 532 -34.75 -12.72 20.50
N PRO A 533 -35.04 -12.89 19.19
CA PRO A 533 -36.40 -13.15 18.72
C PRO A 533 -36.95 -14.50 19.20
N ASP A 534 -36.10 -15.36 19.76
CA ASP A 534 -36.46 -16.66 20.31
C ASP A 534 -36.52 -16.67 21.87
N GLU A 535 -36.19 -15.55 22.54
CA GLU A 535 -36.33 -15.42 24.00
C GLU A 535 -37.82 -15.35 24.42
N PRO A 536 -38.30 -16.21 25.35
CA PRO A 536 -39.66 -16.11 25.87
C PRO A 536 -39.92 -14.76 26.55
N ILE A 537 -41.10 -14.16 26.33
CA ILE A 537 -41.46 -12.83 26.88
C ILE A 537 -41.28 -12.75 28.41
N GLU A 538 -41.56 -13.84 29.13
CA GLU A 538 -41.33 -13.90 30.58
C GLU A 538 -39.84 -13.75 30.93
N ALA A 539 -38.96 -14.43 30.19
CA ALA A 539 -37.52 -14.35 30.41
C ALA A 539 -37.01 -12.95 30.09
N ALA A 540 -37.48 -12.36 28.98
CA ALA A 540 -37.15 -10.99 28.59
C ALA A 540 -37.58 -9.97 29.66
N LEU A 541 -38.83 -10.02 30.16
CA LEU A 541 -39.30 -9.09 31.19
C LEU A 541 -38.53 -9.24 32.51
N ARG A 542 -38.22 -10.47 32.94
CA ARG A 542 -37.41 -10.71 34.15
C ARG A 542 -35.98 -10.17 33.98
N ARG A 543 -35.37 -10.40 32.82
CA ARG A 543 -34.05 -9.89 32.46
C ARG A 543 -34.03 -8.36 32.46
N LEU A 544 -34.95 -7.71 31.76
CA LEU A 544 -35.03 -6.24 31.69
C LEU A 544 -35.30 -5.60 33.07
N ALA A 545 -36.16 -6.22 33.90
CA ALA A 545 -36.38 -5.78 35.27
C ALA A 545 -35.10 -5.89 36.13
N PHE A 546 -34.32 -6.97 35.95
CA PHE A 546 -33.01 -7.11 36.58
C PHE A 546 -32.01 -6.07 36.07
N GLU A 547 -31.92 -5.85 34.76
CA GLU A 547 -31.05 -4.85 34.14
C GLU A 547 -31.39 -3.42 34.58
N TYR A 548 -32.66 -3.14 34.90
CA TYR A 548 -33.09 -1.90 35.55
C TYR A 548 -32.53 -1.79 36.96
N ARG A 549 -32.79 -2.80 37.82
CA ARG A 549 -32.34 -2.80 39.22
C ARG A 549 -30.82 -2.77 39.35
N SER A 550 -30.09 -3.47 38.48
CA SER A 550 -28.61 -3.49 38.49
C SER A 550 -27.97 -2.21 37.93
N GLY A 551 -28.76 -1.33 37.30
CA GLY A 551 -28.25 -0.11 36.66
C GLY A 551 -27.67 -0.33 35.27
N GLN A 552 -27.66 -1.57 34.75
CA GLN A 552 -27.19 -1.88 33.39
C GLN A 552 -28.01 -1.16 32.30
N LEU A 553 -29.30 -0.90 32.54
CA LEU A 553 -30.11 -0.07 31.63
C LEU A 553 -29.69 1.40 31.64
N LEU A 554 -29.39 1.96 32.81
CA LEU A 554 -28.94 3.34 32.93
C LEU A 554 -27.56 3.54 32.31
N ASP A 555 -26.63 2.61 32.53
CA ASP A 555 -25.29 2.67 31.93
C ASP A 555 -25.33 2.60 30.40
N ARG A 556 -26.18 1.73 29.83
CA ARG A 556 -26.45 1.71 28.38
C ARG A 556 -27.06 3.00 27.88
N ALA A 557 -28.02 3.58 28.61
CA ALA A 557 -28.63 4.85 28.23
C ALA A 557 -27.61 6.02 28.26
N LEU A 558 -26.70 6.04 29.23
CA LEU A 558 -25.61 7.03 29.31
C LEU A 558 -24.57 6.84 28.20
N THR A 559 -24.27 5.60 27.83
CA THR A 559 -23.40 5.29 26.68
C THR A 559 -24.06 5.70 25.36
N ALA A 560 -25.35 5.42 25.20
CA ALA A 560 -26.15 5.87 24.06
C ALA A 560 -26.23 7.41 23.99
N ALA A 561 -26.36 8.09 25.13
CA ALA A 561 -26.34 9.55 25.19
C ALA A 561 -25.04 10.15 24.65
N ALA A 562 -23.89 9.50 24.89
CA ALA A 562 -22.61 9.92 24.32
C ALA A 562 -22.54 9.73 22.81
N LYS A 563 -22.99 8.57 22.32
CA LYS A 563 -23.10 8.29 20.87
C LYS A 563 -24.01 9.31 20.19
N ASP A 564 -25.17 9.57 20.76
CA ASP A 564 -26.15 10.52 20.25
C ASP A 564 -25.70 11.99 20.33
N ALA A 565 -24.86 12.34 21.30
CA ALA A 565 -24.27 13.66 21.43
C ALA A 565 -23.05 13.85 20.51
N THR A 566 -22.61 12.80 19.82
CA THR A 566 -21.49 12.85 18.89
C THR A 566 -21.94 13.44 17.56
N THR A 567 -21.27 14.51 17.14
CA THR A 567 -21.45 15.15 15.84
C THR A 567 -20.28 14.80 14.94
N ASP A 568 -20.58 14.45 13.69
CA ASP A 568 -19.59 14.12 12.68
C ASP A 568 -19.93 14.83 11.35
N PRO A 569 -19.50 16.10 11.18
CA PRO A 569 -19.85 16.90 10.00
C PRO A 569 -19.18 16.41 8.70
N GLY A 570 -18.09 15.63 8.82
CA GLY A 570 -17.36 15.07 7.70
C GLY A 570 -17.91 13.71 7.22
N ARG A 571 -18.67 13.00 8.06
CA ARG A 571 -19.12 11.60 7.80
C ARG A 571 -19.67 11.37 6.41
N SER A 572 -20.63 12.21 5.99
CA SER A 572 -21.32 12.02 4.70
C SER A 572 -20.37 12.15 3.51
N ALA A 573 -19.35 13.02 3.62
CA ALA A 573 -18.36 13.20 2.56
C ALA A 573 -17.37 12.03 2.54
N ARG A 574 -16.85 11.63 3.71
CA ARG A 574 -15.93 10.50 3.81
C ARG A 574 -16.57 9.18 3.36
N GLN A 575 -17.80 8.91 3.80
CA GLN A 575 -18.53 7.70 3.40
C GLN A 575 -18.79 7.69 1.90
N TYR A 576 -19.21 8.81 1.31
CA TYR A 576 -19.41 8.90 -0.14
C TYR A 576 -18.13 8.58 -0.92
N LEU A 577 -16.99 9.13 -0.49
CA LEU A 577 -15.70 8.85 -1.13
C LEU A 577 -15.30 7.39 -0.99
N PHE A 578 -15.48 6.80 0.20
CA PHE A 578 -15.19 5.39 0.42
C PHE A 578 -16.12 4.45 -0.36
N ASP A 579 -17.42 4.75 -0.45
CA ASP A 579 -18.41 3.93 -1.17
C ASP A 579 -18.16 3.87 -2.68
N LEU A 580 -17.45 4.86 -3.24
CA LEU A 580 -17.01 4.86 -4.63
C LEU A 580 -15.76 4.01 -4.87
N LEU A 581 -15.00 3.69 -3.82
CA LEU A 581 -13.80 2.87 -3.97
C LEU A 581 -14.17 1.42 -4.21
N ARG A 582 -13.60 0.84 -5.25
CA ARG A 582 -13.67 -0.57 -5.56
C ARG A 582 -13.19 -1.44 -4.39
N LYS A 583 -13.99 -2.44 -4.01
CA LYS A 583 -13.69 -3.42 -2.95
C LYS A 583 -13.06 -4.70 -3.52
N PRO A 584 -12.48 -5.57 -2.67
CA PRO A 584 -12.00 -6.87 -3.12
C PRO A 584 -13.11 -7.67 -3.83
N GLY A 585 -12.80 -8.21 -5.02
CA GLY A 585 -13.76 -8.91 -5.88
C GLY A 585 -14.51 -8.00 -6.86
N GLU A 586 -14.33 -6.68 -6.78
CA GLU A 586 -14.97 -5.71 -7.66
C GLU A 586 -14.05 -5.22 -8.81
N GLU A 587 -12.89 -5.87 -9.04
CA GLU A 587 -11.87 -5.58 -10.10
C GLU A 587 -12.45 -5.54 -11.52
N ASN A 588 -13.58 -6.21 -11.75
CA ASN A 588 -14.25 -6.26 -13.04
C ASN A 588 -15.57 -5.46 -13.07
N LEU A 589 -15.92 -4.80 -11.96
CA LEU A 589 -17.08 -3.92 -11.88
C LEU A 589 -16.72 -2.50 -12.35
N PHE A 590 -17.43 -2.04 -13.39
CA PHE A 590 -17.34 -0.66 -13.82
C PHE A 590 -18.08 0.29 -12.86
N ARG A 591 -19.28 -0.08 -12.42
CA ARG A 591 -20.15 0.71 -11.53
C ARG A 591 -21.07 -0.20 -10.71
N LEU A 592 -21.68 0.35 -9.67
CA LEU A 592 -22.67 -0.36 -8.86
C LEU A 592 -24.09 -0.16 -9.40
N ASP A 593 -24.81 -1.26 -9.60
CA ASP A 593 -26.23 -1.24 -9.97
C ASP A 593 -27.17 -1.37 -8.73
N ALA A 594 -26.58 -1.53 -7.53
CA ALA A 594 -27.33 -1.82 -6.32
C ALA A 594 -27.80 -0.53 -5.61
N ASN A 595 -29.12 -0.36 -5.60
CA ASN A 595 -29.92 0.65 -4.89
C ASN A 595 -29.91 2.08 -5.50
N PRO A 596 -30.95 2.45 -6.29
CA PRO A 596 -31.17 3.79 -6.82
C PRO A 596 -31.25 4.92 -5.79
N ALA A 597 -31.46 4.60 -4.52
CA ALA A 597 -31.49 5.59 -3.43
C ALA A 597 -30.10 6.03 -2.96
N THR A 598 -29.02 5.38 -3.43
CA THR A 598 -27.65 5.73 -3.05
C THR A 598 -27.08 6.82 -3.94
N ARG A 599 -26.23 7.69 -3.39
CA ARG A 599 -25.56 8.78 -4.16
C ARG A 599 -24.50 8.24 -5.13
N THR A 600 -24.14 6.98 -5.02
CA THR A 600 -23.18 6.27 -5.87
C THR A 600 -23.84 5.54 -7.04
N TYR A 601 -25.17 5.54 -7.10
CA TYR A 601 -25.92 4.86 -8.15
C TYR A 601 -25.52 5.34 -9.55
N HIS A 602 -25.14 4.39 -10.42
CA HIS A 602 -24.65 4.61 -11.79
C HIS A 602 -23.37 5.43 -11.95
N LEU A 603 -22.62 5.70 -10.87
CA LEU A 603 -21.28 6.30 -10.97
C LEU A 603 -20.20 5.21 -11.18
N PRO A 604 -19.19 5.45 -12.03
CA PRO A 604 -18.04 4.56 -12.13
C PRO A 604 -17.33 4.40 -10.77
N LEU A 605 -16.88 3.19 -10.48
CA LEU A 605 -16.05 2.88 -9.31
C LEU A 605 -14.62 3.40 -9.50
N MET A 606 -14.01 3.79 -8.39
CA MET A 606 -12.68 4.39 -8.32
C MET A 606 -11.64 3.42 -7.73
N PRO A 607 -10.35 3.56 -8.07
CA PRO A 607 -9.82 4.44 -9.11
C PRO A 607 -10.34 4.05 -10.51
N LEU A 608 -10.68 5.04 -11.32
CA LEU A 608 -11.06 4.83 -12.72
C LEU A 608 -9.78 4.76 -13.55
N LEU A 609 -9.02 3.68 -13.37
CA LEU A 609 -7.77 3.36 -14.04
C LEU A 609 -7.79 1.90 -14.47
N ALA A 610 -6.97 1.55 -15.45
CA ALA A 610 -6.78 0.18 -15.91
C ALA A 610 -6.26 -0.73 -14.77
N GLY A 611 -6.80 -1.95 -14.68
CA GLY A 611 -6.37 -3.00 -13.76
C GLY A 611 -5.19 -3.83 -14.29
N ASP A 612 -4.90 -4.96 -13.65
CA ASP A 612 -3.73 -5.78 -13.99
C ASP A 612 -3.88 -6.59 -15.29
N ASN A 613 -5.11 -6.77 -15.78
CA ASN A 613 -5.37 -7.37 -17.08
C ASN A 613 -6.69 -6.86 -17.70
N PRO A 614 -6.68 -5.64 -18.24
CA PRO A 614 -7.80 -5.07 -18.94
C PRO A 614 -7.87 -5.50 -20.42
N ILE A 615 -6.75 -5.99 -20.95
CA ILE A 615 -6.51 -6.25 -22.38
C ILE A 615 -7.22 -7.54 -22.82
N THR A 616 -7.13 -8.61 -22.00
CA THR A 616 -7.70 -9.92 -22.35
C THR A 616 -8.82 -10.31 -21.39
N ASN A 617 -9.61 -11.32 -21.77
CA ASN A 617 -10.62 -11.93 -20.89
C ASN A 617 -10.13 -13.25 -20.24
N LYS A 618 -8.81 -13.43 -20.11
CA LYS A 618 -8.18 -14.60 -19.46
C LYS A 618 -7.56 -14.16 -18.14
N THR A 619 -8.07 -14.62 -17.00
CA THR A 619 -7.67 -14.11 -15.66
C THR A 619 -7.84 -12.60 -15.58
N VAL A 620 -9.10 -12.17 -15.45
CA VAL A 620 -9.52 -10.79 -15.69
C VAL A 620 -9.36 -9.88 -14.49
N SER A 621 -8.77 -8.71 -14.74
CA SER A 621 -8.64 -7.61 -13.77
C SER A 621 -8.72 -6.30 -14.56
N LYS A 622 -9.94 -5.86 -14.85
CA LYS A 622 -10.20 -4.77 -15.79
C LYS A 622 -9.85 -3.40 -15.21
N PHE A 623 -10.11 -3.18 -13.93
CA PHE A 623 -9.95 -1.88 -13.29
C PHE A 623 -9.06 -1.95 -12.06
N LEU A 624 -8.30 -0.87 -11.80
CA LEU A 624 -7.42 -0.76 -10.66
C LEU A 624 -8.22 -0.80 -9.35
N ARG A 625 -7.67 -1.49 -8.35
CA ARG A 625 -8.13 -1.48 -6.96
C ARG A 625 -6.96 -1.11 -6.05
N LEU A 626 -7.20 -0.22 -5.09
CA LEU A 626 -6.23 0.09 -4.04
C LEU A 626 -5.86 -1.16 -3.23
N THR A 627 -4.70 -1.15 -2.57
CA THR A 627 -4.27 -2.29 -1.74
C THR A 627 -5.22 -2.49 -0.55
N ASP A 628 -5.19 -3.68 0.07
CA ASP A 628 -6.07 -3.99 1.20
C ASP A 628 -5.76 -3.08 2.40
N THR A 629 -4.49 -2.76 2.61
CA THR A 629 -4.04 -1.79 3.61
C THR A 629 -4.59 -0.39 3.34
N GLN A 630 -4.46 0.13 2.12
CA GLN A 630 -5.03 1.44 1.76
C GLN A 630 -6.54 1.46 1.96
N LEU A 631 -7.26 0.41 1.52
CA LEU A 631 -8.71 0.30 1.72
C LEU A 631 -9.08 0.22 3.21
N PHE A 632 -8.32 -0.50 4.02
CA PHE A 632 -8.54 -0.58 5.46
C PHE A 632 -8.40 0.79 6.12
N LEU A 633 -7.32 1.52 5.85
CA LEU A 633 -7.11 2.87 6.39
C LEU A 633 -8.25 3.80 5.99
N LEU A 634 -8.65 3.79 4.71
CA LEU A 634 -9.76 4.61 4.21
C LEU A 634 -11.12 4.18 4.80
N ARG A 635 -11.32 2.90 5.13
CA ARG A 635 -12.52 2.43 5.84
C ARG A 635 -12.58 2.99 7.25
N GLN A 636 -11.47 2.93 8.00
CA GLN A 636 -11.39 3.49 9.35
C GLN A 636 -11.69 4.99 9.34
N TRP A 637 -11.09 5.72 8.41
CA TRP A 637 -11.37 7.15 8.19
C TRP A 637 -12.83 7.42 7.85
N ALA A 638 -13.42 6.67 6.91
CA ALA A 638 -14.83 6.81 6.54
C ALA A 638 -15.78 6.57 7.73
N ALA A 639 -15.46 5.58 8.56
CA ALA A 639 -16.20 5.25 9.77
C ALA A 639 -16.05 6.31 10.89
N GLY A 640 -15.10 7.24 10.77
CA GLY A 640 -14.77 8.23 11.81
C GLY A 640 -13.80 7.73 12.87
N ILE A 641 -13.11 6.60 12.61
CA ILE A 641 -12.14 5.97 13.50
C ILE A 641 -10.74 6.41 13.04
N PHE A 642 -10.36 7.65 13.33
CA PHE A 642 -9.06 8.20 12.95
C PHE A 642 -8.66 9.35 13.89
N ILE A 643 -7.43 9.84 13.75
CA ILE A 643 -6.88 10.96 14.52
C ILE A 643 -6.56 12.10 13.55
N ASP A 644 -7.04 13.30 13.83
CA ASP A 644 -6.46 14.53 13.26
C ASP A 644 -5.29 14.93 14.14
N GLU A 645 -4.07 14.58 13.73
CA GLU A 645 -2.87 14.75 14.53
C GLU A 645 -2.50 16.24 14.74
N VAL A 646 -2.99 17.14 13.88
CA VAL A 646 -2.81 18.60 14.03
C VAL A 646 -3.72 19.11 15.13
N ASP A 647 -5.02 18.79 15.07
CA ASP A 647 -6.00 19.19 16.10
C ASP A 647 -5.72 18.55 17.46
N ALA A 648 -5.20 17.32 17.48
CA ALA A 648 -4.74 16.64 18.68
C ALA A 648 -3.44 17.22 19.27
N GLY A 649 -2.74 18.09 18.54
CA GLY A 649 -1.50 18.71 18.98
C GLY A 649 -0.26 17.80 18.95
N PHE A 650 -0.31 16.70 18.18
CA PHE A 650 0.83 15.79 18.01
C PHE A 650 1.84 16.29 16.98
N THR A 651 1.43 17.17 16.07
CA THR A 651 2.30 17.76 15.03
C THR A 651 1.92 19.22 14.76
N PRO A 652 2.85 20.07 14.28
CA PRO A 652 2.53 21.41 13.79
C PRO A 652 1.54 21.39 12.61
N ALA A 653 1.02 22.57 12.23
CA ALA A 653 0.16 22.71 11.07
C ALA A 653 0.83 22.19 9.78
N ILE A 654 0.11 21.39 9.01
CA ILE A 654 0.56 20.77 7.75
C ILE A 654 -0.04 21.53 6.57
N ASP A 655 0.75 21.75 5.51
CA ASP A 655 0.25 22.27 4.23
C ASP A 655 -0.45 21.14 3.47
N PRO A 656 -1.80 21.15 3.35
CA PRO A 656 -2.53 20.10 2.66
C PRO A 656 -2.17 19.98 1.18
N TRP A 657 -1.58 21.01 0.57
CA TRP A 657 -1.30 21.03 -0.86
C TRP A 657 0.11 20.51 -1.18
N GLN A 658 0.91 20.27 -0.14
CA GLN A 658 2.26 19.74 -0.22
C GLN A 658 2.49 18.63 0.83
N PRO A 659 1.69 17.55 0.81
CA PRO A 659 1.66 16.55 1.89
C PRO A 659 2.99 15.81 2.09
N TYR A 660 3.88 15.82 1.08
CA TYR A 660 5.16 15.13 1.11
C TYR A 660 6.35 16.03 1.51
N LYS A 661 6.13 17.36 1.62
CA LYS A 661 7.22 18.33 1.80
C LYS A 661 8.01 18.10 3.09
N ASP A 662 7.30 17.84 4.17
CA ASP A 662 7.87 17.64 5.51
C ASP A 662 8.04 16.14 5.83
N TRP A 663 8.08 15.28 4.81
CA TRP A 663 8.29 13.85 4.99
C TRP A 663 9.63 13.57 5.68
N ASN A 664 9.55 12.98 6.87
CA ASN A 664 10.71 12.56 7.63
C ASN A 664 11.15 11.16 7.17
N VAL A 665 12.46 10.94 7.13
CA VAL A 665 13.08 9.65 6.78
C VAL A 665 13.70 9.07 8.06
N PRO A 666 12.91 8.47 8.97
CA PRO A 666 13.46 7.93 10.20
C PRO A 666 14.22 6.64 9.93
N GLY A 667 15.52 6.64 10.20
CA GLY A 667 16.34 5.43 10.15
C GLY A 667 16.42 4.78 8.76
N GLY A 668 16.85 3.51 8.72
CA GLY A 668 17.01 2.78 7.45
C GLY A 668 15.67 2.44 6.79
N ARG A 669 14.68 2.02 7.59
CA ARG A 669 13.34 1.69 7.07
C ARG A 669 12.61 2.89 6.49
N GLY A 670 12.79 4.08 7.07
CA GLY A 670 12.25 5.32 6.51
C GLY A 670 12.81 5.61 5.11
N LEU A 671 14.09 5.30 4.87
CA LEU A 671 14.74 5.45 3.57
C LEU A 671 14.20 4.43 2.56
N ASP A 672 14.01 3.18 2.97
CA ASP A 672 13.38 2.14 2.13
C ASP A 672 12.03 2.63 1.60
N LYS A 673 11.17 3.14 2.50
CA LYS A 673 9.84 3.66 2.15
C LYS A 673 9.93 4.85 1.21
N GLY A 674 10.77 5.82 1.54
CA GLY A 674 10.92 7.05 0.75
C GLY A 674 11.38 6.78 -0.68
N VAL A 675 12.30 5.83 -0.88
CA VAL A 675 12.76 5.41 -2.21
C VAL A 675 11.64 4.67 -2.96
N LEU A 676 11.03 3.65 -2.34
CA LEU A 676 10.00 2.83 -2.99
C LEU A 676 8.70 3.59 -3.30
N SER A 677 8.38 4.66 -2.58
CA SER A 677 7.22 5.50 -2.91
C SER A 677 7.33 6.12 -4.31
N ASN A 678 8.52 6.19 -4.91
CA ASN A 678 8.72 6.76 -6.25
C ASN A 678 8.68 5.71 -7.39
N GLY A 679 8.37 4.44 -7.09
CA GLY A 679 8.16 3.38 -8.08
C GLY A 679 6.67 3.05 -8.29
N LEU A 680 6.34 2.45 -9.43
CA LEU A 680 4.96 2.00 -9.74
C LEU A 680 4.56 0.80 -8.89
N GLY A 681 3.47 0.89 -8.13
CA GLY A 681 2.87 -0.26 -7.40
C GLY A 681 1.71 -0.95 -8.12
N GLY A 682 1.24 -0.39 -9.23
CA GLY A 682 0.27 -1.05 -10.09
C GLY A 682 -0.61 -0.07 -10.88
N ALA A 683 -1.37 -0.55 -11.86
CA ALA A 683 -1.50 -1.95 -12.26
C ALA A 683 -0.21 -2.59 -12.84
N PHE A 684 -0.09 -3.92 -12.78
CA PHE A 684 1.05 -4.67 -13.32
C PHE A 684 0.69 -5.35 -14.65
N CYS A 685 0.74 -4.60 -15.75
CA CYS A 685 0.50 -5.11 -17.10
C CYS A 685 1.45 -4.51 -18.18
N PRO A 686 2.76 -4.82 -18.14
CA PRO A 686 3.47 -5.55 -17.08
C PRO A 686 3.80 -4.69 -15.86
N GLY A 687 3.83 -3.36 -16.00
CA GLY A 687 4.13 -2.43 -14.93
C GLY A 687 5.14 -1.36 -15.35
N GLY A 688 5.90 -0.86 -14.38
CA GLY A 688 6.87 0.21 -14.59
C GLY A 688 8.29 -0.31 -14.46
N GLU A 689 8.89 -0.08 -13.31
CA GLU A 689 10.23 -0.58 -13.01
C GLU A 689 10.25 -2.10 -12.79
N VAL A 690 9.14 -2.66 -12.28
CA VAL A 690 8.96 -4.08 -11.93
C VAL A 690 7.50 -4.50 -12.22
N THR A 691 7.25 -5.80 -12.19
CA THR A 691 5.94 -6.41 -12.42
C THR A 691 5.31 -6.96 -11.14
N TRP A 692 4.22 -7.72 -11.28
CA TRP A 692 3.48 -8.37 -10.19
C TRP A 692 4.32 -9.25 -9.27
N ILE A 693 5.54 -9.66 -9.65
CA ILE A 693 6.42 -10.47 -8.80
C ILE A 693 6.69 -9.83 -7.45
N ILE A 694 6.65 -8.49 -7.37
CA ILE A 694 6.85 -7.75 -6.12
C ILE A 694 5.79 -8.08 -5.05
N ARG A 695 4.60 -8.56 -5.46
CA ARG A 695 3.52 -9.00 -4.57
C ARG A 695 3.74 -10.41 -4.00
N ASN A 696 4.69 -11.18 -4.55
CA ASN A 696 4.89 -12.57 -4.15
C ASN A 696 5.73 -12.64 -2.86
N PRO A 697 5.18 -13.16 -1.73
CA PRO A 697 5.93 -13.23 -0.48
C PRO A 697 7.20 -14.10 -0.58
N ALA A 698 7.25 -15.06 -1.51
CA ALA A 698 8.41 -15.95 -1.67
C ALA A 698 9.69 -15.23 -2.13
N ILE A 699 9.58 -14.04 -2.73
CA ILE A 699 10.74 -13.25 -3.14
C ILE A 699 11.30 -12.36 -2.02
N TRP A 700 10.73 -12.41 -0.82
CA TRP A 700 11.13 -11.61 0.33
C TRP A 700 11.69 -12.51 1.42
N ARG A 701 12.85 -12.14 1.98
CA ARG A 701 13.40 -12.79 3.18
C ARG A 701 12.67 -12.31 4.44
N GLU A 702 12.37 -11.03 4.46
CA GLU A 702 11.68 -10.29 5.51
C GLU A 702 11.08 -9.01 4.89
N PRO A 703 10.22 -8.25 5.59
CA PRO A 703 9.68 -6.99 5.08
C PRO A 703 10.74 -6.09 4.42
N TYR A 704 10.46 -5.70 3.17
CA TYR A 704 11.31 -4.86 2.31
C TYR A 704 12.68 -5.44 1.92
N ARG A 705 13.03 -6.67 2.29
CA ARG A 705 14.32 -7.28 1.96
C ARG A 705 14.16 -8.45 0.99
N ILE A 706 14.69 -8.30 -0.23
CA ILE A 706 14.61 -9.33 -1.27
C ILE A 706 15.33 -10.61 -0.82
N LYS A 707 14.69 -11.75 -1.02
CA LYS A 707 15.31 -13.07 -0.88
C LYS A 707 16.27 -13.28 -2.06
N ALA A 708 17.55 -13.17 -1.82
CA ALA A 708 18.59 -13.34 -2.83
C ALA A 708 19.11 -14.78 -2.81
N ASP A 709 19.66 -15.25 -3.92
CA ASP A 709 20.32 -16.55 -4.04
C ASP A 709 21.75 -16.49 -3.44
N PRO A 710 22.08 -17.28 -2.40
CA PRO A 710 23.37 -17.23 -1.69
C PRO A 710 24.62 -17.38 -2.57
N GLU A 711 24.50 -18.05 -3.72
CA GLU A 711 25.60 -18.17 -4.68
C GLU A 711 26.02 -16.81 -5.25
N TRP A 712 25.08 -15.86 -5.36
CA TRP A 712 25.27 -14.59 -6.07
C TRP A 712 25.42 -13.36 -5.16
N TYR A 713 25.30 -13.50 -3.83
CA TYR A 713 25.50 -12.38 -2.89
C TYR A 713 26.50 -12.64 -1.76
N SER A 714 27.25 -13.75 -1.80
CA SER A 714 28.30 -14.02 -0.83
C SER A 714 29.67 -13.50 -1.30
N PHE A 715 30.49 -13.02 -0.36
CA PHE A 715 31.93 -12.78 -0.61
C PHE A 715 32.71 -14.10 -0.55
N ALA A 716 32.25 -15.14 -1.26
CA ALA A 716 32.75 -16.50 -1.19
C ALA A 716 34.30 -16.56 -1.18
N LEU A 717 34.86 -17.13 -0.11
CA LEU A 717 36.29 -17.38 0.04
C LEU A 717 36.53 -18.87 0.18
N THR A 718 37.55 -19.39 -0.50
CA THR A 718 38.11 -20.70 -0.13
C THR A 718 38.68 -20.63 1.29
N ALA A 719 38.72 -21.75 2.00
CA ALA A 719 39.34 -21.81 3.34
C ALA A 719 40.80 -21.30 3.35
N ALA A 720 41.52 -21.43 2.22
CA ALA A 720 42.86 -20.88 2.07
C ALA A 720 42.86 -19.33 1.97
N GLN A 721 41.93 -18.75 1.21
CA GLN A 721 41.75 -17.31 1.12
C GLN A 721 41.21 -16.70 2.43
N GLU A 722 40.28 -17.38 3.11
CA GLU A 722 39.78 -16.96 4.41
C GLU A 722 40.89 -16.96 5.46
N ASN A 723 41.76 -17.99 5.44
CA ASN A 723 42.96 -18.01 6.27
C ASN A 723 43.93 -16.88 5.93
N ALA A 724 44.18 -16.60 4.64
CA ALA A 724 45.02 -15.46 4.23
C ALA A 724 44.46 -14.11 4.72
N ASN A 725 43.13 -13.94 4.66
CA ASN A 725 42.43 -12.77 5.22
C ASN A 725 42.58 -12.66 6.75
N ARG A 726 42.50 -13.78 7.49
CA ARG A 726 42.69 -13.80 8.96
C ARG A 726 44.08 -13.35 9.39
N TRP A 727 45.09 -13.45 8.53
CA TRP A 727 46.47 -13.00 8.81
C TRP A 727 46.83 -11.64 8.21
N GLY A 728 45.85 -10.89 7.69
CA GLY A 728 46.07 -9.54 7.16
C GLY A 728 46.82 -9.50 5.83
N ALA A 729 46.93 -10.63 5.11
CA ALA A 729 47.55 -10.67 3.79
C ALA A 729 46.66 -10.03 2.70
N GLY A 730 45.35 -9.94 2.96
CA GLY A 730 44.35 -9.46 2.02
C GLY A 730 44.15 -10.44 0.85
N VAL A 731 42.90 -10.79 0.57
CA VAL A 731 42.57 -11.39 -0.74
C VAL A 731 42.34 -10.23 -1.70
N SER A 732 42.91 -10.29 -2.91
CA SER A 732 42.68 -9.25 -3.92
C SER A 732 41.22 -9.29 -4.40
N GLU A 733 40.74 -8.17 -4.94
CA GLU A 733 39.37 -8.03 -5.46
C GLU A 733 39.05 -9.14 -6.50
N GLU A 734 40.02 -9.46 -7.37
CA GLU A 734 39.89 -10.52 -8.38
C GLU A 734 39.68 -11.91 -7.77
N GLY A 735 40.21 -12.15 -6.57
CA GLY A 735 40.04 -13.41 -5.85
C GLY A 735 38.61 -13.65 -5.33
N TYR A 736 37.80 -12.60 -5.21
CA TYR A 736 36.38 -12.68 -4.81
C TYR A 736 35.42 -12.75 -6.01
N ILE A 737 35.82 -12.17 -7.14
CA ILE A 737 35.00 -12.02 -8.35
C ILE A 737 34.99 -13.31 -9.19
N ALA A 738 36.07 -14.09 -9.14
CA ALA A 738 36.25 -15.28 -9.97
C ALA A 738 35.43 -16.52 -9.55
N TYR A 739 34.56 -16.41 -8.53
CA TYR A 739 33.81 -17.53 -7.98
C TYR A 739 32.33 -17.47 -8.37
N ALA A 740 32.02 -18.00 -9.56
CA ALA A 740 30.70 -18.50 -9.93
C ALA A 740 30.92 -19.81 -10.69
N SER A 741 30.47 -20.93 -10.13
CA SER A 741 30.66 -22.26 -10.75
C SER A 741 29.75 -22.46 -11.96
N ASP A 742 28.56 -21.85 -11.91
CA ASP A 742 27.49 -22.06 -12.88
C ASP A 742 27.02 -20.72 -13.49
N PRO A 743 26.55 -20.72 -14.75
CA PRO A 743 25.95 -19.55 -15.37
C PRO A 743 24.60 -19.21 -14.71
N LEU A 744 24.16 -17.94 -14.83
CA LEU A 744 22.84 -17.52 -14.35
C LEU A 744 21.72 -18.39 -14.92
N SER A 745 20.77 -18.79 -14.06
CA SER A 745 19.66 -19.66 -14.43
C SER A 745 18.71 -18.99 -15.44
N GLN A 746 18.24 -19.77 -16.41
CA GLN A 746 17.14 -19.42 -17.33
C GLN A 746 15.76 -19.64 -16.69
N GLY A 747 15.70 -20.21 -15.48
CA GLY A 747 14.48 -20.44 -14.70
C GLY A 747 14.36 -19.47 -13.50
N SER A 748 13.50 -19.82 -12.55
CA SER A 748 13.44 -19.21 -11.22
C SER A 748 13.33 -20.33 -10.18
N ASP A 749 14.07 -20.21 -9.09
CA ASP A 749 13.90 -21.02 -7.89
C ASP A 749 13.70 -20.08 -6.71
N LEU A 750 12.44 -19.85 -6.33
CA LEU A 750 12.09 -18.91 -5.26
C LEU A 750 12.42 -19.47 -3.86
N ASP A 751 12.61 -20.79 -3.74
CA ASP A 751 13.02 -21.42 -2.48
C ASP A 751 14.49 -21.13 -2.19
N VAL A 752 15.33 -21.06 -3.23
CA VAL A 752 16.73 -20.63 -3.11
C VAL A 752 16.81 -19.10 -2.98
N GLY A 753 16.13 -18.36 -3.87
CA GLY A 753 16.14 -16.89 -3.90
C GLY A 753 16.40 -16.34 -5.30
N LEU A 754 16.30 -15.02 -5.44
CA LEU A 754 16.48 -14.34 -6.71
C LEU A 754 17.95 -14.22 -7.10
N GLN A 755 18.21 -14.41 -8.39
CA GLN A 755 19.50 -14.15 -9.04
C GLN A 755 19.49 -12.78 -9.75
N PRO A 756 20.67 -12.22 -10.12
CA PRO A 756 20.73 -11.02 -10.96
C PRO A 756 19.80 -11.10 -12.18
N GLY A 757 19.03 -10.04 -12.44
CA GLY A 757 18.09 -9.94 -13.55
C GLY A 757 16.70 -10.57 -13.32
N ASP A 758 16.45 -11.19 -12.17
CA ASP A 758 15.19 -11.89 -11.92
C ASP A 758 14.01 -10.96 -11.62
N LEU A 759 14.22 -9.73 -11.13
CA LEU A 759 13.11 -8.80 -10.90
C LEU A 759 12.58 -8.18 -12.20
N THR A 760 13.45 -7.91 -13.18
CA THR A 760 13.09 -7.17 -14.40
C THR A 760 12.76 -8.06 -15.60
N LYS A 761 13.10 -9.36 -15.56
CA LYS A 761 12.90 -10.27 -16.71
C LYS A 761 11.46 -10.43 -17.19
N LEU A 762 10.51 -10.15 -16.30
CA LEU A 762 9.06 -10.23 -16.53
C LEU A 762 8.51 -9.01 -17.30
N SER A 763 9.24 -7.90 -17.32
CA SER A 763 8.79 -6.63 -17.91
C SER A 763 8.83 -6.67 -19.45
N GLY A 764 8.29 -5.63 -20.09
CA GLY A 764 8.27 -5.50 -21.55
C GLY A 764 9.67 -5.45 -22.18
N LEU A 765 9.79 -6.03 -23.37
CA LEU A 765 11.02 -6.09 -24.16
C LEU A 765 10.76 -5.66 -25.62
N PRO A 766 11.32 -4.52 -26.06
CA PRO A 766 12.07 -3.53 -25.26
C PRO A 766 11.14 -2.66 -24.39
N TRP A 767 11.66 -2.12 -23.29
CA TRP A 767 10.87 -1.30 -22.35
C TRP A 767 10.20 -0.07 -23.00
N GLN A 768 10.76 0.47 -24.09
CA GLN A 768 10.19 1.63 -24.80
C GLN A 768 8.83 1.33 -25.44
N ALA A 769 8.59 0.10 -25.87
CA ALA A 769 7.30 -0.30 -26.44
C ALA A 769 6.21 -0.30 -25.37
N ASP A 770 6.50 -0.93 -24.22
CA ASP A 770 5.67 -0.89 -23.02
C ASP A 770 5.39 0.55 -22.55
N PHE A 771 6.45 1.36 -22.45
CA PHE A 771 6.32 2.77 -22.07
C PHE A 771 5.45 3.59 -23.04
N ASN A 772 5.52 3.34 -24.35
CA ASN A 772 4.70 4.06 -25.32
C ASN A 772 3.21 3.69 -25.20
N GLU A 773 2.93 2.39 -25.04
CA GLU A 773 1.58 1.83 -24.95
C GLU A 773 0.93 2.05 -23.58
N CYS A 774 1.72 2.27 -22.52
CA CYS A 774 1.26 2.73 -21.20
C CYS A 774 0.60 4.12 -21.30
N SER A 775 -0.65 4.15 -21.71
CA SER A 775 -1.31 5.40 -22.08
C SER A 775 -2.81 5.35 -21.81
N THR A 776 -3.62 5.09 -22.83
CA THR A 776 -5.05 4.80 -22.66
C THR A 776 -5.35 3.33 -22.89
N GLN A 777 -6.44 2.86 -22.30
CA GLN A 777 -6.97 1.52 -22.52
C GLN A 777 -8.47 1.63 -22.75
N THR A 778 -8.93 1.10 -23.88
CA THR A 778 -10.36 0.90 -24.12
C THR A 778 -10.79 -0.41 -23.45
N ILE A 779 -11.72 -0.32 -22.50
CA ILE A 779 -12.23 -1.44 -21.71
C ILE A 779 -13.70 -1.67 -22.08
N ASP A 780 -14.10 -2.94 -22.22
CA ASP A 780 -15.50 -3.31 -22.39
C ASP A 780 -16.26 -3.16 -21.05
N VAL A 781 -17.38 -2.44 -21.07
CA VAL A 781 -18.21 -2.14 -19.90
C VAL A 781 -19.66 -2.50 -20.13
N THR A 782 -19.93 -3.41 -21.08
CA THR A 782 -21.29 -3.81 -21.45
C THR A 782 -22.05 -4.36 -20.24
N TYR A 783 -21.47 -5.30 -19.50
CA TYR A 783 -21.86 -5.72 -18.13
C TYR A 783 -20.75 -6.58 -17.52
N GLU A 784 -20.79 -6.80 -16.20
CA GLU A 784 -19.77 -7.54 -15.43
C GLU A 784 -19.46 -8.93 -16.03
N GLU A 785 -20.48 -9.74 -16.29
CA GLU A 785 -20.30 -11.11 -16.76
C GLU A 785 -19.68 -11.17 -18.17
N TRP A 786 -19.82 -10.13 -19.01
CA TRP A 786 -19.14 -10.05 -20.31
C TRP A 786 -17.62 -9.87 -20.16
N ASN A 787 -17.20 -9.25 -19.05
CA ASN A 787 -15.80 -9.16 -18.67
C ASN A 787 -15.26 -10.47 -18.07
N VAL A 788 -16.10 -11.48 -17.85
CA VAL A 788 -15.75 -12.81 -17.30
C VAL A 788 -16.02 -13.94 -18.32
N LEU A 789 -16.93 -13.75 -19.27
CA LEU A 789 -17.38 -14.76 -20.24
C LEU A 789 -16.66 -14.67 -21.60
N TYR A 790 -16.60 -15.84 -22.24
CA TYR A 790 -15.88 -16.20 -23.47
C TYR A 790 -16.03 -15.19 -24.64
N PRO A 791 -15.02 -14.34 -24.92
CA PRO A 791 -15.01 -13.51 -26.13
C PRO A 791 -14.81 -14.33 -27.42
N ASP A 792 -14.40 -15.60 -27.30
CA ASP A 792 -14.30 -16.54 -28.43
C ASP A 792 -15.69 -17.00 -28.94
N SER A 793 -16.78 -16.46 -28.39
CA SER A 793 -18.14 -16.65 -28.90
C SER A 793 -18.29 -15.95 -30.26
N VAL A 794 -17.95 -16.67 -31.32
CA VAL A 794 -18.19 -16.24 -32.71
C VAL A 794 -19.69 -16.24 -33.02
N GLY A 795 -20.21 -15.10 -33.50
CA GLY A 795 -21.56 -15.01 -34.07
C GLY A 795 -22.64 -14.38 -33.17
N ASN A 796 -22.29 -13.82 -32.00
CA ASN A 796 -23.26 -13.12 -31.14
C ASN A 796 -23.47 -11.65 -31.58
N THR A 797 -24.06 -11.46 -32.75
CA THR A 797 -24.28 -10.15 -33.39
C THR A 797 -25.15 -9.19 -32.57
N LEU A 798 -26.02 -9.70 -31.70
CA LEU A 798 -26.86 -8.87 -30.85
C LEU A 798 -26.06 -8.25 -29.70
N MET A 799 -25.15 -9.01 -29.08
CA MET A 799 -24.27 -8.49 -28.03
C MET A 799 -23.20 -7.56 -28.59
N GLU A 800 -22.63 -7.86 -29.77
CA GLU A 800 -21.74 -6.93 -30.47
C GLU A 800 -22.42 -5.57 -30.75
N ARG A 801 -23.72 -5.58 -31.07
CA ARG A 801 -24.52 -4.37 -31.29
C ARG A 801 -24.76 -3.56 -30.00
N GLU A 802 -24.83 -4.23 -28.85
CA GLU A 802 -25.07 -3.59 -27.54
C GLU A 802 -23.78 -3.23 -26.80
N ARG A 803 -22.61 -3.53 -27.39
CA ARG A 803 -21.30 -3.33 -26.79
C ARG A 803 -21.09 -1.89 -26.35
N ARG A 804 -20.71 -1.72 -25.09
CA ARG A 804 -20.31 -0.44 -24.49
C ARG A 804 -18.85 -0.51 -24.12
N VAL A 805 -18.11 0.54 -24.43
CA VAL A 805 -16.71 0.66 -24.05
C VAL A 805 -16.47 1.93 -23.26
N TRP A 806 -15.47 1.89 -22.39
CA TRP A 806 -14.97 3.03 -21.65
C TRP A 806 -13.46 3.13 -21.83
N GLU A 807 -12.98 4.30 -22.24
CA GLU A 807 -11.55 4.56 -22.35
C GLU A 807 -11.03 5.16 -21.03
N THR A 808 -9.99 4.54 -20.47
CA THR A 808 -9.34 4.97 -19.23
C THR A 808 -7.81 4.99 -19.37
N LEU A 809 -7.08 5.33 -18.31
CA LEU A 809 -5.62 5.45 -18.28
C LEU A 809 -4.95 4.26 -17.60
N TRP A 810 -3.70 3.99 -18.01
CA TRP A 810 -2.77 3.10 -17.30
C TRP A 810 -2.13 3.82 -16.10
N TRP A 811 -0.98 4.47 -16.30
CA TRP A 811 -0.18 5.07 -15.22
C TRP A 811 0.14 6.54 -15.54
N PRO A 812 -0.79 7.49 -15.33
CA PRO A 812 -0.60 8.87 -15.76
C PRO A 812 0.56 9.59 -15.06
N ALA A 813 0.97 9.16 -13.86
CA ALA A 813 2.14 9.71 -13.16
C ALA A 813 3.48 9.17 -13.70
N HIS A 814 3.50 7.98 -14.31
CA HIS A 814 4.67 7.46 -15.03
C HIS A 814 4.72 7.97 -16.47
N ARG A 815 3.57 7.98 -17.15
CA ARG A 815 3.41 8.32 -18.55
C ARG A 815 2.23 9.28 -18.75
N PRO A 816 2.47 10.59 -18.68
CA PRO A 816 1.44 11.61 -18.89
C PRO A 816 0.83 11.57 -20.30
N MET A 817 -0.44 11.97 -20.45
CA MET A 817 -1.06 12.13 -21.78
C MET A 817 -0.89 13.56 -22.30
N GLN A 818 -1.12 14.53 -21.42
CA GLN A 818 -1.01 15.96 -21.72
C GLN A 818 -0.29 16.71 -20.61
N ALA A 819 0.30 17.85 -20.96
CA ALA A 819 0.96 18.76 -20.02
C ALA A 819 0.85 20.21 -20.51
N TYR A 820 1.10 21.17 -19.62
CA TYR A 820 1.19 22.57 -20.00
C TYR A 820 2.58 22.93 -20.53
N TYR A 821 2.62 23.46 -21.75
CA TYR A 821 3.84 23.92 -22.42
C TYR A 821 3.87 25.44 -22.48
N LEU A 822 5.05 26.03 -22.29
CA LEU A 822 5.23 27.46 -22.52
C LEU A 822 5.11 27.74 -24.04
N ALA A 823 4.16 28.60 -24.41
CA ALA A 823 3.89 29.03 -25.77
C ALA A 823 3.82 30.55 -25.83
N GLY A 824 4.94 31.19 -26.21
CA GLY A 824 5.08 32.64 -26.16
C GLY A 824 5.15 33.13 -24.71
N LYS A 825 4.14 33.88 -24.26
CA LYS A 825 4.04 34.40 -22.88
C LYS A 825 3.04 33.65 -22.00
N ASP A 826 2.36 32.63 -22.52
CA ASP A 826 1.35 31.86 -21.79
C ASP A 826 1.60 30.35 -21.91
N PHE A 827 0.87 29.55 -21.15
CA PHE A 827 0.91 28.10 -21.17
C PHE A 827 -0.25 27.51 -21.96
N GLN A 828 0.05 26.52 -22.81
CA GLN A 828 -0.93 25.74 -23.57
C GLN A 828 -0.91 24.28 -23.16
N PHE A 829 -2.09 23.72 -22.93
CA PHE A 829 -2.22 22.29 -22.63
C PHE A 829 -2.14 21.50 -23.94
N ARG A 830 -1.14 20.61 -24.06
CA ARG A 830 -0.84 19.88 -25.30
C ARG A 830 -0.55 18.42 -24.98
N ASN A 831 -0.69 17.55 -25.99
CA ASN A 831 -0.21 16.17 -25.90
C ASN A 831 1.27 16.16 -25.54
N TRP A 832 1.66 15.26 -24.64
CA TRP A 832 3.02 15.18 -24.12
C TRP A 832 3.94 14.42 -25.08
N ALA A 833 3.61 13.18 -25.44
CA ALA A 833 4.34 12.37 -26.41
C ALA A 833 4.01 12.72 -27.88
N ARG A 834 4.25 13.97 -28.29
CA ARG A 834 3.93 14.41 -29.67
C ARG A 834 4.80 13.71 -30.70
N GLY A 835 4.17 13.34 -31.82
CA GLY A 835 4.86 12.68 -32.93
C GLY A 835 5.18 11.20 -32.68
N ILE A 836 4.81 10.63 -31.53
CA ILE A 836 4.98 9.21 -31.21
C ILE A 836 3.58 8.59 -31.01
N PRO A 837 2.98 7.96 -32.04
CA PRO A 837 1.65 7.38 -31.93
C PRO A 837 1.64 6.08 -31.11
N GLN A 838 0.51 5.71 -30.50
CA GLN A 838 0.29 4.41 -29.84
C GLN A 838 0.04 3.34 -30.91
N THR A 839 1.13 2.83 -31.49
CA THR A 839 1.16 1.86 -32.58
C THR A 839 2.53 1.21 -32.58
N LEU A 840 2.67 0.02 -33.17
CA LEU A 840 3.98 -0.65 -33.33
C LEU A 840 5.06 0.24 -34.01
N ALA A 841 4.66 1.12 -34.95
CA ALA A 841 5.59 2.07 -35.56
C ALA A 841 6.02 3.18 -34.60
N GLY A 842 5.11 3.62 -33.72
CA GLY A 842 5.42 4.56 -32.65
C GLY A 842 6.20 3.92 -31.51
N ASP A 843 5.99 2.65 -31.21
CA ASP A 843 6.81 1.89 -30.26
C ASP A 843 8.26 1.84 -30.74
N LEU A 844 8.46 1.50 -32.02
CA LEU A 844 9.79 1.53 -32.63
C LEU A 844 10.37 2.95 -32.62
N LYS A 845 9.54 3.99 -32.82
CA LYS A 845 9.98 5.38 -32.71
C LYS A 845 10.35 5.76 -31.27
N MET A 846 9.65 5.24 -30.26
CA MET A 846 9.97 5.47 -28.85
C MET A 846 11.36 4.94 -28.50
N VAL A 847 11.81 3.84 -29.12
CA VAL A 847 13.18 3.32 -28.95
C VAL A 847 14.24 4.38 -29.23
N THR A 848 14.01 5.28 -30.18
CA THR A 848 14.99 6.32 -30.58
C THR A 848 14.66 7.73 -30.08
N GLU A 849 13.43 7.97 -29.62
CA GLU A 849 12.94 9.32 -29.34
C GLU A 849 12.57 9.55 -27.87
N TRP A 850 12.62 8.52 -27.02
CA TRP A 850 12.26 8.64 -25.60
C TRP A 850 13.00 9.80 -24.91
N SER A 851 14.30 9.96 -25.15
CA SER A 851 15.10 11.00 -24.50
C SER A 851 14.73 12.43 -24.92
N LYS A 852 13.96 12.61 -25.99
CA LYS A 852 13.50 13.93 -26.44
C LYS A 852 12.29 14.43 -25.67
N LEU A 853 11.52 13.54 -25.05
CA LEU A 853 10.35 13.92 -24.25
C LEU A 853 10.74 14.86 -23.10
N GLY A 854 9.87 15.83 -22.79
CA GLY A 854 10.10 16.79 -21.71
C GLY A 854 9.73 16.23 -20.33
N PHE A 855 10.32 16.79 -19.28
CA PHE A 855 9.98 16.48 -17.89
C PHE A 855 8.85 17.37 -17.41
N ILE A 856 8.00 16.85 -16.53
CA ILE A 856 6.91 17.59 -15.92
C ILE A 856 7.29 17.92 -14.48
N VAL A 857 7.24 19.21 -14.16
CA VAL A 857 7.55 19.74 -12.82
C VAL A 857 6.44 20.65 -12.32
N ARG A 858 6.38 20.85 -11.01
CA ARG A 858 5.53 21.87 -10.38
C ARG A 858 5.90 23.23 -10.92
N ASN A 859 4.89 24.00 -11.32
CA ASN A 859 5.06 25.35 -11.82
C ASN A 859 5.46 26.28 -10.68
N PRO A 860 6.67 26.88 -10.70
CA PRO A 860 7.11 27.80 -9.65
C PRO A 860 6.22 29.05 -9.51
N SER A 861 5.49 29.40 -10.57
CA SER A 861 4.52 30.51 -10.58
C SER A 861 3.09 30.07 -10.28
N GLY A 862 2.84 28.77 -10.18
CA GLY A 862 1.51 28.16 -10.16
C GLY A 862 0.91 27.99 -8.78
N LYS A 863 0.75 29.08 -8.00
CA LYS A 863 -0.02 29.15 -6.73
C LYS A 863 -0.19 27.80 -5.99
N LEU A 864 0.94 27.16 -5.64
CA LEU A 864 0.99 25.76 -5.21
C LEU A 864 0.39 25.54 -3.80
N ASP A 865 0.09 26.64 -3.11
CA ASP A 865 -0.53 26.73 -1.80
C ASP A 865 -2.06 26.86 -1.87
N GLN A 866 -2.65 26.61 -3.04
CA GLN A 866 -4.10 26.73 -3.28
C GLN A 866 -4.70 25.37 -3.66
N PRO A 867 -6.00 25.14 -3.39
CA PRO A 867 -6.70 23.93 -3.83
C PRO A 867 -6.81 23.88 -5.36
N SER A 868 -6.39 22.77 -5.95
CA SER A 868 -6.45 22.47 -7.39
C SER A 868 -6.13 23.70 -8.28
N PRO A 869 -4.93 24.31 -8.18
CA PRO A 869 -4.59 25.53 -8.90
C PRO A 869 -4.49 25.25 -10.40
N GLN A 870 -4.86 26.23 -11.23
CA GLN A 870 -4.66 26.12 -12.68
C GLN A 870 -3.16 26.09 -13.00
N LYS A 871 -2.78 25.31 -14.03
CA LYS A 871 -1.38 25.23 -14.51
C LYS A 871 -0.40 24.82 -13.39
N LYS A 872 -0.83 23.91 -12.50
CA LYS A 872 -0.04 23.38 -11.39
C LYS A 872 1.27 22.74 -11.85
N TYR A 873 1.21 22.01 -12.97
CA TYR A 873 2.35 21.32 -13.57
C TYR A 873 2.64 21.85 -14.97
N ILE A 874 3.92 21.96 -15.30
CA ILE A 874 4.42 22.43 -16.61
C ILE A 874 5.47 21.47 -17.15
N CYS A 875 5.52 21.34 -18.48
CA CYS A 875 6.55 20.60 -19.18
C CYS A 875 7.77 21.50 -19.42
N VAL A 876 8.95 20.98 -19.10
CA VAL A 876 10.25 21.61 -19.25
C VAL A 876 11.19 20.68 -20.02
N GLU A 877 12.22 21.26 -20.64
CA GLU A 877 13.29 20.51 -21.31
C GLU A 877 12.80 19.53 -22.41
N ASP A 878 11.65 19.80 -23.04
CA ASP A 878 11.19 19.10 -24.23
C ASP A 878 12.08 19.51 -25.42
N SER A 879 12.71 18.53 -26.05
CA SER A 879 13.55 18.72 -27.23
C SER A 879 12.93 18.09 -28.49
N GLY A 880 11.67 17.64 -28.40
CA GLY A 880 10.89 17.14 -29.52
C GLY A 880 10.05 18.25 -30.17
N GLU A 881 10.23 18.45 -31.48
CA GLU A 881 9.26 19.12 -32.36
C GLU A 881 8.69 18.13 -33.38
#